data_AF-A0A0V1MQE3-F1
#
_entry.id   AF-A0A0V1MQE3-F1
#
_cell.length_a   1.000
_cell.length_b   1.000
_cell.length_c   1.000
_cell.angle_alpha   90.00
_cell.angle_beta   90.00
_cell.angle_gamma   90.00
#
_symmetry.space_group_name_H-M   'P 1'
#
loop_
_entity.id
_entity.type
_entity.pdbx_description
1 polymer ?
#
loop_
_entity_poly.entity_id
_entity_poly.type
_entity_poly.pdbx_seq_one_letter_code
_entity_poly.pdbx_strand_id
1 'polypeptide(L)'
;MLRRQMCFDLYHSIFWMKLSRAMKIFPRLKISEFILRRRQYVFCSVVLFGMFLLLRYYFFYPSESSLNDGKCSVVFEHIMQRFKADADIYDAVIVYADEITDVEPIWLPYTGNGYITVDVSEKGKMYIRGLTDEFLDTGFRPIVDVTLQSQYKSMLGAYIMHFKDGKVVKLQCYDVGDQCVQVVTTYFVHRTRPSVFIQHISISNPTDATVILHLHRDDDTLQRFAKSRIESQSQVSAFQYTGSANGKVGMSVILSNFAKLLYVSSKKIEQLLIPSFVARYTVSEDMDKDQLKSDAVRSALKAFYTVTALHDYSIIEEHTQAWNQLWNSGLSISYSKAPNGLNGDMINGTMYYILCHYELQSDNSMEFSSRPSHCYSSHSTLLPSKLWAKMNSVSTILSINSLWSYTLVEHGCGNLLLEALLLSFGALKHTTHHLEFDQQPQDLHRDFFFRNIYFTKSTYVNICIMVNDENRAVMYASVNRTSPVGKELFACDAGCLDPPIELSSSSTLIPVKRTVPATPILYVTDQREHIERLKMSIHVREVANAPAHEHHIIALHKHGHRLGGLPPAFWFSLGVLLILFHLFLIKLIYNEYKSDRKPYPSWRYKINYFALEIFDVLCFETSEAYYPVSCLPIEAFYSNENLYDILGVSRDASLKQIKRAFVDLSKKYHPDVNKGDRTCSNRYVKIVEAYSVLSKPESRRKYDLELHAQNYSHENRFGSIYPHVILVCKSFSFSSERPSNKNYQSHYSYSWNSWNPNENPFYYYARQSTSQAKTDDDAADVNVRIIRLVFFLTICSIVLQFIQHHIQRLKHIRNMEIVDQFNADSEFYQRTLTAEQNMKRIFGSEE
;
A
#
# COMPACT_ATOMS: atom_id res chain seq x y z
N MET A 1 13.25 -23.79 -21.78
CA MET A 1 11.97 -24.02 -22.50
C MET A 1 11.45 -25.47 -22.45
N LEU A 2 12.30 -26.51 -22.57
CA LEU A 2 11.90 -27.92 -22.80
C LEU A 2 10.81 -28.55 -21.88
N ARG A 3 10.53 -28.01 -20.68
CA ARG A 3 9.44 -28.52 -19.82
C ARG A 3 8.01 -28.08 -20.21
N ARG A 4 7.82 -27.17 -21.17
CA ARG A 4 6.46 -26.79 -21.63
C ARG A 4 5.87 -27.71 -22.71
N GLN A 5 6.70 -28.44 -23.48
CA GLN A 5 6.23 -29.34 -24.55
C GLN A 5 5.40 -30.52 -23.99
N MET A 6 5.99 -31.31 -23.08
CA MET A 6 5.41 -32.58 -22.61
C MET A 6 4.02 -32.45 -21.96
N CYS A 7 3.70 -31.32 -21.32
CA CYS A 7 2.37 -31.10 -20.74
C CYS A 7 1.29 -30.84 -21.80
N PHE A 8 1.65 -30.33 -22.98
CA PHE A 8 0.72 -30.07 -24.06
C PHE A 8 0.32 -31.38 -24.75
N ASP A 9 1.30 -32.23 -25.08
CA ASP A 9 1.09 -33.53 -25.73
C ASP A 9 0.23 -34.48 -24.88
N LEU A 10 0.47 -34.52 -23.56
CA LEU A 10 -0.31 -35.36 -22.65
C LEU A 10 -1.78 -34.93 -22.58
N TYR A 11 -2.05 -33.62 -22.56
CA TYR A 11 -3.42 -33.09 -22.50
C TYR A 11 -4.14 -33.30 -23.84
N HIS A 12 -3.44 -33.11 -24.96
CA HIS A 12 -3.97 -33.33 -26.31
C HIS A 12 -4.33 -34.81 -26.53
N SER A 13 -3.46 -35.73 -26.11
CA SER A 13 -3.71 -37.18 -26.14
C SER A 13 -4.95 -37.59 -25.33
N ILE A 14 -5.06 -37.13 -24.08
CA ILE A 14 -6.21 -37.43 -23.20
C ILE A 14 -7.51 -36.83 -23.76
N PHE A 15 -7.45 -35.63 -24.35
CA PHE A 15 -8.59 -35.00 -25.00
C PHE A 15 -9.09 -35.84 -26.20
N TRP A 16 -8.20 -36.24 -27.12
CA TRP A 16 -8.56 -37.05 -28.27
C TRP A 16 -9.01 -38.48 -27.89
N MET A 17 -8.43 -39.11 -26.86
CA MET A 17 -8.94 -40.40 -26.34
C MET A 17 -10.37 -40.28 -25.77
N LYS A 18 -10.67 -39.21 -25.03
CA LYS A 18 -12.02 -38.98 -24.49
C LYS A 18 -13.02 -38.61 -25.59
N LEU A 19 -12.62 -37.78 -26.56
CA LEU A 19 -13.46 -37.42 -27.71
C LEU A 19 -13.77 -38.64 -28.60
N SER A 20 -12.78 -39.50 -28.85
CA SER A 20 -12.94 -40.77 -29.57
C SER A 20 -13.91 -41.73 -28.85
N ARG A 21 -13.86 -41.82 -27.52
CA ARG A 21 -14.84 -42.61 -26.74
C ARG A 21 -16.24 -41.97 -26.73
N ALA A 22 -16.34 -40.64 -26.66
CA ALA A 22 -17.62 -39.94 -26.70
C ALA A 22 -18.32 -40.07 -28.07
N MET A 23 -17.59 -39.94 -29.18
CA MET A 23 -18.15 -40.08 -30.54
C MET A 23 -18.68 -41.50 -30.83
N LYS A 24 -18.16 -42.54 -30.16
CA LYS A 24 -18.67 -43.92 -30.27
C LYS A 24 -20.01 -44.17 -29.56
N ILE A 25 -20.54 -43.18 -28.82
CA ILE A 25 -21.82 -43.28 -28.08
C ILE A 25 -22.98 -42.64 -28.87
N PHE A 26 -22.74 -42.14 -30.10
CA PHE A 26 -23.77 -41.57 -30.98
C PHE A 26 -24.28 -42.56 -32.05
N PRO A 27 -25.35 -43.35 -31.80
CA PRO A 27 -26.02 -44.11 -32.84
C PRO A 27 -26.81 -43.16 -33.78
N ARG A 28 -26.22 -42.87 -34.95
CA ARG A 28 -26.92 -42.38 -36.17
C ARG A 28 -27.84 -41.16 -35.98
N LEU A 29 -27.40 -40.11 -35.29
CA LEU A 29 -27.99 -38.79 -35.47
C LEU A 29 -27.55 -38.19 -36.82
N LYS A 30 -28.49 -37.85 -37.70
CA LYS A 30 -28.22 -37.18 -38.98
C LYS A 30 -27.82 -35.72 -38.75
N ILE A 31 -26.53 -35.48 -38.53
CA ILE A 31 -25.96 -34.15 -38.26
C ILE A 31 -26.28 -33.14 -39.39
N SER A 32 -26.40 -33.59 -40.64
CA SER A 32 -26.83 -32.78 -41.78
C SER A 32 -28.19 -32.10 -41.57
N GLU A 33 -29.21 -32.84 -41.12
CA GLU A 33 -30.56 -32.31 -40.87
C GLU A 33 -30.57 -31.31 -39.69
N PHE A 34 -29.73 -31.54 -38.67
CA PHE A 34 -29.62 -30.65 -37.52
C PHE A 34 -28.97 -29.30 -37.89
N ILE A 35 -27.88 -29.33 -38.67
CA ILE A 35 -27.18 -28.12 -39.16
C ILE A 35 -28.10 -27.31 -40.09
N LEU A 36 -28.82 -27.96 -41.01
CA LEU A 36 -29.77 -27.31 -41.92
C LEU A 36 -30.90 -26.58 -41.16
N ARG A 37 -31.50 -27.20 -40.13
CA ARG A 37 -32.64 -26.62 -39.40
C ARG A 37 -32.32 -25.49 -38.42
N ARG A 38 -31.05 -25.26 -38.06
CA ARG A 38 -30.67 -24.26 -37.02
C ARG A 38 -29.49 -23.35 -37.38
N ARG A 39 -29.23 -23.14 -38.68
CA ARG A 39 -28.17 -22.26 -39.22
C ARG A 39 -28.00 -20.93 -38.49
N GLN A 40 -29.09 -20.22 -38.19
CA GLN A 40 -29.07 -18.92 -37.50
C GLN A 40 -28.43 -18.99 -36.10
N TYR A 41 -28.75 -20.01 -35.29
CA TYR A 41 -28.20 -20.14 -33.95
C TYR A 41 -26.70 -20.47 -33.97
N VAL A 42 -26.29 -21.37 -34.86
CA VAL A 42 -24.86 -21.70 -35.04
C VAL A 42 -24.08 -20.48 -35.50
N PHE A 43 -24.62 -19.70 -36.44
CA PHE A 43 -24.02 -18.45 -36.90
C PHE A 43 -23.89 -17.42 -35.77
N CYS A 44 -24.96 -17.16 -35.00
CA CYS A 44 -24.89 -16.26 -33.85
C CYS A 44 -23.87 -16.70 -32.79
N SER A 45 -23.76 -18.00 -32.49
CA SER A 45 -22.74 -18.50 -31.56
C SER A 45 -21.31 -18.29 -32.07
N VAL A 46 -21.06 -18.51 -33.37
CA VAL A 46 -19.74 -18.27 -33.97
C VAL A 46 -19.42 -16.76 -34.01
N VAL A 47 -20.38 -15.91 -34.38
CA VAL A 47 -20.21 -14.45 -34.38
C VAL A 47 -19.95 -13.92 -32.97
N LEU A 48 -20.72 -14.34 -31.96
CA LEU A 48 -20.51 -13.93 -30.56
C LEU A 48 -19.14 -14.39 -30.03
N PHE A 49 -18.70 -15.60 -30.37
CA PHE A 49 -17.37 -16.09 -29.98
C PHE A 49 -16.24 -15.32 -30.68
N GLY A 50 -16.38 -15.03 -31.97
CA GLY A 50 -15.45 -14.17 -32.71
C GLY A 50 -15.40 -12.74 -32.18
N MET A 51 -16.55 -12.16 -31.83
CA MET A 51 -16.65 -10.83 -31.24
C MET A 51 -16.07 -10.79 -29.81
N PHE A 52 -16.23 -11.86 -29.03
CA PHE A 52 -15.56 -12.00 -27.73
C PHE A 52 -14.03 -12.10 -27.87
N LEU A 53 -13.52 -12.81 -28.88
CA LEU A 53 -12.08 -12.86 -29.16
C LEU A 53 -11.53 -11.50 -29.66
N LEU A 54 -12.28 -10.79 -30.51
CA LEU A 54 -11.93 -9.44 -30.96
C LEU A 54 -11.95 -8.42 -29.81
N LEU A 55 -12.99 -8.43 -28.96
CA LEU A 55 -13.04 -7.60 -27.77
C LEU A 55 -11.92 -7.95 -26.79
N ARG A 56 -11.58 -9.24 -26.62
CA ARG A 56 -10.43 -9.65 -25.82
C ARG A 56 -9.11 -9.12 -26.38
N TYR A 57 -8.95 -9.14 -27.70
CA TYR A 57 -7.78 -8.54 -28.35
C TYR A 57 -7.74 -7.02 -28.13
N TYR A 58 -8.86 -6.32 -28.29
CA TYR A 58 -8.93 -4.86 -28.16
C TYR A 58 -8.85 -4.32 -26.71
N PHE A 59 -9.23 -5.11 -25.70
CA PHE A 59 -9.24 -4.69 -24.29
C PHE A 59 -8.16 -5.35 -23.40
N PHE A 60 -7.56 -6.46 -23.81
CA PHE A 60 -6.55 -7.18 -23.01
C PHE A 60 -5.19 -7.36 -23.69
N TYR A 61 -5.00 -6.86 -24.91
CA TYR A 61 -3.66 -6.54 -25.38
C TYR A 61 -3.37 -5.09 -24.97
N PRO A 62 -2.33 -4.81 -24.15
CA PRO A 62 -1.86 -3.45 -23.97
C PRO A 62 -1.42 -2.91 -25.34
N SER A 63 -1.79 -1.66 -25.64
CA SER A 63 -1.02 -0.89 -26.61
C SER A 63 0.31 -0.52 -25.94
N GLU A 64 1.32 -1.39 -26.08
CA GLU A 64 2.70 -0.97 -25.89
C GLU A 64 2.97 0.14 -26.90
N SER A 65 2.97 1.38 -26.40
CA SER A 65 3.26 2.57 -27.20
C SER A 65 4.68 2.44 -27.73
N SER A 66 4.84 2.54 -29.05
CA SER A 66 6.09 2.30 -29.77
C SER A 66 7.12 3.42 -29.52
N LEU A 67 7.67 3.46 -28.31
CA LEU A 67 8.91 4.13 -27.94
C LEU A 67 10.05 3.24 -28.40
N ASN A 68 10.65 3.59 -29.55
CA ASN A 68 11.66 2.84 -30.31
C ASN A 68 12.52 1.86 -29.49
N ASP A 69 12.60 0.61 -29.96
CA ASP A 69 13.39 -0.51 -29.38
C ASP A 69 14.93 -0.33 -29.49
N GLY A 70 15.44 0.88 -29.36
CA GLY A 70 16.86 1.18 -29.25
C GLY A 70 17.42 0.71 -27.90
N LYS A 71 18.63 0.15 -27.88
CA LYS A 71 19.24 -0.40 -26.64
C LYS A 71 19.35 0.62 -25.50
N CYS A 72 19.36 1.92 -25.80
CA CYS A 72 19.29 2.96 -24.78
C CYS A 72 17.99 2.94 -23.96
N SER A 73 16.83 2.58 -24.51
CA SER A 73 15.57 2.61 -23.74
C SER A 73 15.56 1.55 -22.64
N VAL A 74 16.00 0.33 -22.95
CA VAL A 74 16.19 -0.77 -21.99
C VAL A 74 17.20 -0.40 -20.89
N VAL A 75 18.30 0.27 -21.27
CA VAL A 75 19.34 0.73 -20.33
C VAL A 75 18.82 1.85 -19.42
N PHE A 76 18.09 2.83 -19.96
CA PHE A 76 17.46 3.92 -19.22
C PHE A 76 16.42 3.38 -18.25
N GLU A 77 15.52 2.51 -18.70
CA GLU A 77 14.51 1.87 -17.85
C GLU A 77 15.13 1.02 -16.74
N HIS A 78 16.22 0.29 -17.00
CA HIS A 78 16.89 -0.47 -15.95
C HIS A 78 17.50 0.41 -14.85
N ILE A 79 18.02 1.60 -15.20
CA ILE A 79 18.47 2.59 -14.22
C ILE A 79 17.25 3.20 -13.48
N MET A 80 16.19 3.54 -14.21
CA MET A 80 14.96 4.09 -13.65
C MET A 80 14.24 3.12 -12.70
N GLN A 81 14.33 1.79 -12.90
CA GLN A 81 13.75 0.80 -11.99
C GLN A 81 14.21 0.94 -10.53
N ARG A 82 15.45 1.39 -10.29
CA ARG A 82 15.93 1.70 -8.94
C ARG A 82 15.13 2.86 -8.34
N PHE A 83 15.11 3.99 -9.04
CA PHE A 83 14.46 5.21 -8.58
C PHE A 83 12.93 5.11 -8.56
N LYS A 84 12.34 4.22 -9.37
CA LYS A 84 10.90 3.90 -9.33
C LYS A 84 10.53 3.22 -8.00
N ALA A 85 11.37 2.33 -7.47
CA ALA A 85 11.16 1.75 -6.14
C ALA A 85 11.25 2.79 -5.01
N ASP A 86 12.17 3.75 -5.12
CA ASP A 86 12.29 4.87 -4.18
C ASP A 86 11.08 5.84 -4.29
N ALA A 87 10.51 6.01 -5.49
CA ALA A 87 9.33 6.83 -5.73
C ALA A 87 8.00 6.15 -5.30
N ASP A 88 7.89 4.82 -5.45
CA ASP A 88 6.74 4.03 -4.98
C ASP A 88 6.53 4.13 -3.45
N ILE A 89 7.60 4.44 -2.70
CA ILE A 89 7.56 4.69 -1.24
C ILE A 89 7.64 6.18 -0.87
N TYR A 90 7.59 7.07 -1.87
CA TYR A 90 7.66 8.54 -1.74
C TYR A 90 8.98 9.12 -1.19
N ASP A 91 10.08 8.37 -1.25
CA ASP A 91 11.42 8.87 -0.90
C ASP A 91 12.06 9.67 -2.04
N ALA A 92 11.56 9.49 -3.27
CA ALA A 92 11.97 10.24 -4.45
C ALA A 92 10.78 10.64 -5.35
N VAL A 93 11.05 11.55 -6.28
CA VAL A 93 10.14 11.92 -7.39
C VAL A 93 10.93 11.96 -8.70
N ILE A 94 10.35 11.42 -9.78
CA ILE A 94 10.91 11.41 -11.13
C ILE A 94 10.15 12.45 -11.99
N VAL A 95 10.90 13.25 -12.75
CA VAL A 95 10.40 14.23 -13.72
C VAL A 95 11.13 13.99 -15.05
N TYR A 96 10.42 13.47 -16.05
CA TYR A 96 11.01 13.24 -17.38
C TYR A 96 11.30 14.57 -18.09
N ALA A 97 12.40 14.64 -18.83
CA ALA A 97 12.84 15.87 -19.50
C ALA A 97 12.26 16.03 -20.92
N ASP A 98 11.97 14.91 -21.59
CA ASP A 98 11.58 14.87 -23.01
C ASP A 98 10.08 14.58 -23.23
N GLU A 99 9.28 14.47 -22.16
CA GLU A 99 7.83 14.22 -22.27
C GLU A 99 7.08 15.47 -22.75
N ILE A 100 6.79 15.51 -24.05
CA ILE A 100 5.81 16.44 -24.65
C ILE A 100 4.39 16.01 -24.24
N THR A 101 4.07 16.25 -22.96
CA THR A 101 2.72 16.11 -22.42
C THR A 101 2.12 17.49 -22.20
N ASP A 102 0.83 17.66 -22.50
CA ASP A 102 0.08 18.91 -22.23
C ASP A 102 -0.14 19.16 -20.71
N VAL A 103 0.54 18.40 -19.85
CA VAL A 103 0.43 18.44 -18.40
C VAL A 103 1.69 19.11 -17.84
N GLU A 104 1.54 20.32 -17.31
CA GLU A 104 2.64 20.98 -16.61
C GLU A 104 3.21 20.08 -15.50
N PRO A 105 4.55 19.91 -15.41
CA PRO A 105 5.17 19.11 -14.37
C PRO A 105 4.80 19.69 -13.00
N ILE A 106 4.49 18.80 -12.04
CA ILE A 106 4.11 19.20 -10.68
C ILE A 106 5.32 19.74 -9.89
N TRP A 107 6.54 19.45 -10.35
CA TRP A 107 7.77 19.48 -9.58
C TRP A 107 8.92 20.10 -10.38
N LEU A 108 9.59 21.12 -9.81
CA LEU A 108 10.80 21.74 -10.35
C LEU A 108 12.06 21.09 -9.74
N PRO A 109 13.01 20.59 -10.53
CA PRO A 109 14.30 20.09 -10.04
C PRO A 109 15.07 21.16 -9.26
N TYR A 110 15.24 20.97 -7.95
CA TYR A 110 15.70 22.00 -7.01
C TYR A 110 16.49 21.40 -5.85
N THR A 111 17.46 22.12 -5.29
CA THR A 111 18.23 21.70 -4.10
C THR A 111 18.68 22.91 -3.27
N GLY A 112 18.96 22.73 -1.97
CA GLY A 112 19.28 23.84 -1.06
C GLY A 112 19.63 23.44 0.38
N ASN A 113 20.15 24.39 1.14
CA ASN A 113 20.55 24.25 2.55
C ASN A 113 20.15 25.44 3.44
N GLY A 114 19.22 26.29 2.99
CA GLY A 114 18.80 27.49 3.71
C GLY A 114 19.78 28.67 3.71
N TYR A 115 20.94 28.55 3.08
CA TYR A 115 21.87 29.67 2.81
C TYR A 115 21.88 30.00 1.31
N ILE A 116 22.04 28.98 0.47
CA ILE A 116 21.81 29.01 -0.98
C ILE A 116 20.79 27.95 -1.38
N THR A 117 20.07 28.24 -2.45
CA THR A 117 19.22 27.28 -3.17
C THR A 117 19.53 27.37 -4.67
N VAL A 118 19.33 26.28 -5.40
CA VAL A 118 19.64 26.17 -6.82
C VAL A 118 18.52 25.43 -7.53
N ASP A 119 17.90 26.09 -8.51
CA ASP A 119 17.12 25.43 -9.56
C ASP A 119 18.11 24.76 -10.52
N VAL A 120 17.95 23.46 -10.76
CA VAL A 120 18.83 22.64 -11.62
C VAL A 120 18.16 22.21 -12.92
N SER A 121 17.01 22.79 -13.26
CA SER A 121 16.46 22.76 -14.61
C SER A 121 17.40 23.47 -15.61
N GLU A 122 17.12 23.35 -16.91
CA GLU A 122 18.04 23.86 -17.94
C GLU A 122 18.31 25.36 -17.83
N LYS A 123 17.31 26.15 -17.48
CA LYS A 123 17.40 27.61 -17.29
C LYS A 123 17.64 28.00 -15.82
N GLY A 124 17.97 27.01 -14.99
CA GLY A 124 18.05 27.13 -13.54
C GLY A 124 19.13 28.11 -13.06
N LYS A 125 18.84 28.72 -11.91
CA LYS A 125 19.61 29.80 -11.29
C LYS A 125 19.92 29.49 -9.83
N MET A 126 20.97 30.11 -9.32
CA MET A 126 21.25 30.18 -7.89
C MET A 126 20.50 31.34 -7.23
N TYR A 127 19.93 31.08 -6.06
CA TYR A 127 19.31 32.05 -5.16
C TYR A 127 20.07 32.04 -3.82
N ILE A 128 20.09 33.18 -3.14
CA ILE A 128 20.83 33.35 -1.88
C ILE A 128 19.96 34.05 -0.84
N ARG A 129 20.06 33.63 0.42
CA ARG A 129 19.27 34.23 1.51
C ARG A 129 19.73 35.67 1.79
N GLY A 130 18.76 36.58 1.82
CA GLY A 130 18.92 38.00 2.09
C GLY A 130 19.02 38.33 3.58
N LEU A 131 18.84 39.60 3.92
CA LEU A 131 18.90 40.10 5.30
C LEU A 131 17.53 40.09 5.99
N THR A 132 16.47 40.19 5.19
CA THR A 132 15.04 40.15 5.52
C THR A 132 14.44 38.74 5.37
N ASP A 133 15.29 37.71 5.44
CA ASP A 133 15.00 36.28 5.24
C ASP A 133 14.46 35.84 3.86
N GLU A 134 14.17 36.79 2.97
CA GLU A 134 13.85 36.56 1.56
C GLU A 134 14.99 35.87 0.78
N PHE A 135 14.68 35.06 -0.22
CA PHE A 135 15.67 34.49 -1.14
C PHE A 135 15.76 35.34 -2.42
N LEU A 136 16.96 35.83 -2.70
CA LEU A 136 17.25 36.75 -3.79
C LEU A 136 17.73 36.00 -5.03
N ASP A 137 17.19 36.34 -6.20
CA ASP A 137 17.73 35.90 -7.48
C ASP A 137 19.12 36.52 -7.69
N THR A 138 20.16 35.71 -7.61
CA THR A 138 21.53 36.15 -7.96
C THR A 138 21.69 36.30 -9.46
N GLY A 139 20.82 35.64 -10.23
CA GLY A 139 20.83 35.37 -11.66
C GLY A 139 22.13 34.79 -12.19
N PHE A 140 22.93 34.17 -11.32
CA PHE A 140 24.10 33.38 -11.67
C PHE A 140 23.69 31.90 -11.88
N ARG A 141 24.19 31.27 -12.94
CA ARG A 141 23.95 29.86 -13.26
C ARG A 141 25.21 29.03 -12.96
N PRO A 142 25.22 28.21 -11.88
CA PRO A 142 26.40 27.42 -11.50
C PRO A 142 26.59 26.15 -12.35
N ILE A 143 25.57 25.75 -13.10
CA ILE A 143 25.46 24.47 -13.80
C ILE A 143 26.47 24.39 -14.95
N VAL A 144 27.24 23.30 -15.00
CA VAL A 144 28.02 22.91 -16.17
C VAL A 144 27.20 21.91 -16.98
N ASP A 145 26.72 22.31 -18.16
CA ASP A 145 26.04 21.43 -19.08
C ASP A 145 27.04 20.46 -19.72
N VAL A 146 26.64 19.19 -19.77
CA VAL A 146 27.40 18.11 -20.40
C VAL A 146 26.67 17.74 -21.68
N THR A 147 27.38 17.80 -22.80
CA THR A 147 26.85 17.39 -24.12
C THR A 147 27.82 16.44 -24.79
N LEU A 148 27.31 15.35 -25.36
CA LEU A 148 28.07 14.57 -26.33
C LEU A 148 28.27 15.42 -27.61
N GLN A 149 29.26 15.09 -28.45
CA GLN A 149 29.53 15.81 -29.72
C GLN A 149 28.23 16.18 -30.47
N SER A 150 28.15 17.39 -31.02
CA SER A 150 26.92 18.06 -31.51
C SER A 150 26.05 17.29 -32.54
N GLN A 151 26.57 16.20 -33.11
CA GLN A 151 25.84 15.25 -33.95
C GLN A 151 24.91 14.29 -33.17
N TYR A 152 25.19 14.04 -31.89
CA TYR A 152 24.41 13.14 -31.02
C TYR A 152 23.48 13.93 -30.11
N LYS A 153 22.17 13.72 -30.25
CA LYS A 153 21.18 14.22 -29.28
C LYS A 153 20.93 13.18 -28.19
N SER A 154 20.72 13.64 -26.95
CA SER A 154 20.04 12.86 -25.93
C SER A 154 18.63 12.54 -26.43
N MET A 155 18.19 11.29 -26.32
CA MET A 155 16.80 10.90 -26.63
C MET A 155 15.96 10.64 -25.37
N LEU A 156 16.61 10.41 -24.23
CA LEU A 156 15.95 10.09 -22.96
C LEU A 156 16.70 10.77 -21.81
N GLY A 157 16.03 11.73 -21.18
CA GLY A 157 16.45 12.42 -19.97
C GLY A 157 15.40 12.36 -18.86
N ALA A 158 15.85 12.27 -17.62
CA ALA A 158 15.02 12.43 -16.44
C ALA A 158 15.77 13.09 -15.29
N TYR A 159 15.06 13.92 -14.54
CA TYR A 159 15.47 14.44 -13.24
C TYR A 159 14.83 13.59 -12.14
N ILE A 160 15.60 13.21 -11.13
CA ILE A 160 15.15 12.46 -9.97
C ILE A 160 15.54 13.24 -8.73
N MET A 161 14.55 13.73 -7.98
CA MET A 161 14.76 14.39 -6.69
C MET A 161 14.68 13.31 -5.61
N HIS A 162 15.77 13.04 -4.89
CA HIS A 162 15.81 12.04 -3.82
C HIS A 162 15.77 12.75 -2.46
N PHE A 163 14.56 12.86 -1.90
CA PHE A 163 14.25 13.74 -0.77
C PHE A 163 15.11 13.43 0.46
N LYS A 164 15.27 12.14 0.77
CA LYS A 164 16.08 11.66 1.91
C LYS A 164 17.57 11.94 1.79
N ASP A 165 18.09 12.07 0.56
CA ASP A 165 19.52 12.24 0.31
C ASP A 165 19.95 13.71 0.22
N GLY A 166 19.01 14.62 -0.04
CA GLY A 166 19.30 16.03 -0.34
C GLY A 166 19.53 16.36 -1.83
N LYS A 167 19.59 15.33 -2.69
CA LYS A 167 20.19 15.36 -4.02
C LYS A 167 19.16 15.41 -5.14
N VAL A 168 19.56 15.98 -6.27
CA VAL A 168 18.86 15.85 -7.56
C VAL A 168 19.80 15.18 -8.56
N VAL A 169 19.34 14.11 -9.21
CA VAL A 169 20.09 13.38 -10.23
C VAL A 169 19.47 13.66 -11.60
N LYS A 170 20.24 14.15 -12.57
CA LYS A 170 19.88 14.18 -13.99
C LYS A 170 20.52 12.99 -14.69
N LEU A 171 19.70 12.03 -15.12
CA LEU A 171 20.11 10.95 -16.03
C LEU A 171 19.89 11.42 -17.47
N GLN A 172 20.88 11.20 -18.33
CA GLN A 172 20.78 11.39 -19.78
C GLN A 172 21.40 10.19 -20.49
N CYS A 173 20.72 9.70 -21.53
CA CYS A 173 21.17 8.58 -22.36
C CYS A 173 21.34 9.03 -23.82
N TYR A 174 22.55 8.84 -24.34
CA TYR A 174 22.94 9.18 -25.71
C TYR A 174 23.16 7.90 -26.50
N ASP A 175 22.48 7.78 -27.64
CA ASP A 175 22.62 6.62 -28.52
C ASP A 175 23.84 6.80 -29.42
N VAL A 176 24.77 5.84 -29.38
CA VAL A 176 26.05 5.90 -30.10
C VAL A 176 26.21 4.64 -30.93
N GLY A 177 25.51 4.64 -32.07
CA GLY A 177 25.47 3.54 -33.02
C GLY A 177 24.58 2.40 -32.54
N ASP A 178 25.14 1.52 -31.72
CA ASP A 178 24.49 0.26 -31.31
C ASP A 178 24.67 0.00 -29.79
N GLN A 179 25.08 1.04 -29.06
CA GLN A 179 25.55 1.06 -27.67
C GLN A 179 25.18 2.40 -27.01
N CYS A 180 24.80 2.39 -25.73
CA CYS A 180 24.26 3.57 -25.03
C CYS A 180 25.30 4.23 -24.10
N VAL A 181 25.66 5.49 -24.37
CA VAL A 181 26.51 6.29 -23.46
C VAL A 181 25.63 6.96 -22.40
N GLN A 182 25.97 6.73 -21.13
CA GLN A 182 25.22 7.26 -19.99
C GLN A 182 25.95 8.47 -19.40
N VAL A 183 25.20 9.54 -19.11
CA VAL A 183 25.67 10.66 -18.31
C VAL A 183 24.74 10.79 -17.11
N VAL A 184 25.31 10.66 -15.91
CA VAL A 184 24.59 10.81 -14.63
C VAL A 184 25.19 12.00 -13.91
N THR A 185 24.43 13.08 -13.77
CA THR A 185 24.85 14.28 -13.06
C THR A 185 24.08 14.43 -11.76
N THR A 186 24.76 14.35 -10.63
CA THR A 186 24.18 14.57 -9.30
C THR A 186 24.49 15.98 -8.83
N TYR A 187 23.45 16.78 -8.61
CA TYR A 187 23.52 18.12 -8.05
C TYR A 187 23.11 18.08 -6.57
N PHE A 188 23.85 18.79 -5.73
CA PHE A 188 23.43 19.07 -4.36
C PHE A 188 24.07 20.33 -3.79
N VAL A 189 23.29 21.06 -3.00
CA VAL A 189 23.82 22.07 -2.07
C VAL A 189 24.22 21.36 -0.77
N HIS A 190 25.44 21.61 -0.28
CA HIS A 190 25.99 20.88 0.86
C HIS A 190 25.27 21.23 2.17
N ARG A 191 24.89 20.23 2.97
CA ARG A 191 23.93 20.41 4.07
C ARG A 191 24.55 21.07 5.30
N THR A 192 25.75 20.64 5.68
CA THR A 192 26.58 21.15 6.80
C THR A 192 27.56 22.26 6.40
N ARG A 193 27.61 22.63 5.11
CA ARG A 193 28.60 23.58 4.57
C ARG A 193 27.87 24.66 3.76
N PRO A 194 27.32 25.70 4.41
CA PRO A 194 26.42 26.69 3.81
C PRO A 194 26.85 27.20 2.43
N SER A 195 28.14 27.52 2.28
CA SER A 195 28.75 28.10 1.08
C SER A 195 29.00 27.14 -0.10
N VAL A 196 28.65 25.85 -0.06
CA VAL A 196 29.13 24.86 -1.05
C VAL A 196 27.99 24.29 -1.90
N PHE A 197 28.10 24.44 -3.22
CA PHE A 197 27.29 23.71 -4.22
C PHE A 197 28.19 22.72 -4.96
N ILE A 198 27.70 21.51 -5.20
CA ILE A 198 28.44 20.43 -5.86
C ILE A 198 27.64 19.88 -7.04
N GLN A 199 28.32 19.77 -8.18
CA GLN A 199 27.88 18.99 -9.32
C GLN A 199 28.86 17.83 -9.53
N HIS A 200 28.42 16.61 -9.28
CA HIS A 200 29.19 15.38 -9.52
C HIS A 200 28.70 14.69 -10.80
N ILE A 201 29.57 14.61 -11.81
CA ILE A 201 29.29 14.05 -13.13
C ILE A 201 29.95 12.67 -13.20
N SER A 202 29.17 11.63 -13.51
CA SER A 202 29.65 10.27 -13.79
C SER A 202 29.24 9.87 -15.19
N ILE A 203 30.20 9.52 -16.04
CA ILE A 203 29.97 9.17 -17.44
C ILE A 203 30.39 7.73 -17.67
N SER A 204 29.48 6.90 -18.18
CA SER A 204 29.76 5.52 -18.55
C SER A 204 29.82 5.39 -20.07
N ASN A 205 30.98 5.01 -20.59
CA ASN A 205 31.20 4.72 -22.01
C ASN A 205 31.35 3.20 -22.23
N PRO A 206 30.24 2.47 -22.47
CA PRO A 206 30.30 1.07 -22.86
C PRO A 206 30.67 0.88 -24.34
N THR A 207 30.93 1.94 -25.10
CA THR A 207 31.26 1.81 -26.53
C THR A 207 32.65 1.25 -26.76
N ASP A 208 32.91 0.77 -27.97
CA ASP A 208 34.23 0.28 -28.37
C ASP A 208 35.23 1.40 -28.74
N ALA A 209 34.80 2.67 -28.77
CA ALA A 209 35.60 3.84 -29.12
C ALA A 209 35.76 4.81 -27.93
N THR A 210 36.68 5.78 -28.05
CA THR A 210 36.75 6.92 -27.12
C THR A 210 35.69 7.95 -27.51
N VAL A 211 34.84 8.34 -26.56
CA VAL A 211 33.82 9.38 -26.76
C VAL A 211 34.29 10.73 -26.20
N ILE A 212 33.88 11.82 -26.85
CA ILE A 212 34.27 13.19 -26.48
C ILE A 212 33.02 13.95 -26.02
N LEU A 213 33.05 14.44 -24.78
CA LEU A 213 31.99 15.26 -24.23
C LEU A 213 32.47 16.72 -24.13
N HIS A 214 31.60 17.64 -24.53
CA HIS A 214 31.77 19.07 -24.38
C HIS A 214 31.15 19.49 -23.04
N LEU A 215 31.97 20.09 -22.18
CA LEU A 215 31.55 20.68 -20.92
C LEU A 215 31.48 22.20 -21.11
N HIS A 216 30.30 22.76 -20.94
CA HIS A 216 30.03 24.19 -21.12
C HIS A 216 29.26 24.74 -19.92
N ARG A 217 29.51 26.00 -19.57
CA ARG A 217 28.66 26.76 -18.65
C ARG A 217 28.28 28.05 -19.37
N ASP A 218 27.04 28.46 -19.16
CA ASP A 218 26.53 29.79 -19.52
C ASP A 218 27.26 30.88 -18.69
N ASP A 219 28.40 31.29 -19.22
CA ASP A 219 29.23 32.39 -18.71
C ASP A 219 28.62 33.77 -19.04
N ASP A 220 27.52 33.88 -19.81
CA ASP A 220 26.84 35.17 -20.03
C ASP A 220 26.20 35.67 -18.73
N THR A 221 25.70 34.75 -17.89
CA THR A 221 25.27 35.07 -16.52
C THR A 221 26.38 35.68 -15.64
N LEU A 222 27.66 35.47 -16.01
CA LEU A 222 28.83 35.97 -15.28
C LEU A 222 29.34 37.34 -15.75
N GLN A 223 28.88 37.87 -16.89
CA GLN A 223 29.38 39.15 -17.44
C GLN A 223 29.21 40.34 -16.47
N ARG A 224 28.20 40.29 -15.60
CA ARG A 224 27.93 41.33 -14.58
C ARG A 224 28.81 41.27 -13.32
N PHE A 225 29.68 40.26 -13.20
CA PHE A 225 30.52 40.07 -12.01
C PHE A 225 31.99 40.38 -12.32
N ALA A 226 32.62 41.17 -11.46
CA ALA A 226 34.05 41.47 -11.57
C ALA A 226 34.88 40.21 -11.32
N LYS A 227 35.61 39.78 -12.36
CA LYS A 227 36.37 38.52 -12.40
C LYS A 227 37.82 38.70 -11.95
N SER A 228 38.29 37.85 -11.04
CA SER A 228 39.69 37.69 -10.64
C SER A 228 40.14 36.23 -10.79
N ARG A 229 41.46 36.00 -10.88
CA ARG A 229 42.06 34.66 -10.88
C ARG A 229 42.52 34.33 -9.46
N ILE A 230 42.27 33.10 -9.00
CA ILE A 230 42.88 32.55 -7.80
C ILE A 230 44.00 31.61 -8.23
N GLU A 231 45.22 31.92 -7.80
CA GLU A 231 46.40 31.07 -7.97
C GLU A 231 46.68 30.36 -6.65
N SER A 232 46.18 29.12 -6.55
CA SER A 232 46.36 28.28 -5.36
C SER A 232 47.75 27.67 -5.31
N GLN A 233 48.33 27.57 -4.11
CA GLN A 233 49.52 26.75 -3.85
C GLN A 233 49.26 25.25 -4.12
N SER A 234 48.00 24.81 -4.12
CA SER A 234 47.57 23.41 -4.37
C SER A 234 47.38 23.05 -5.86
N GLN A 235 47.92 23.83 -6.80
CA GLN A 235 47.77 23.68 -8.26
C GLN A 235 46.34 23.84 -8.83
N VAL A 236 45.29 23.78 -8.00
CA VAL A 236 43.89 23.99 -8.45
C VAL A 236 43.69 25.44 -8.87
N SER A 237 43.66 25.70 -10.17
CA SER A 237 43.27 26.99 -10.72
C SER A 237 41.76 27.23 -10.54
N ALA A 238 41.39 28.40 -10.03
CA ALA A 238 39.99 28.80 -9.90
C ALA A 238 39.79 30.27 -10.34
N PHE A 239 38.55 30.62 -10.66
CA PHE A 239 38.16 31.99 -10.94
C PHE A 239 37.17 32.49 -9.89
N GLN A 240 37.42 33.70 -9.38
CA GLN A 240 36.53 34.38 -8.48
C GLN A 240 35.72 35.44 -9.24
N TYR A 241 34.47 35.62 -8.84
CA TYR A 241 33.51 36.54 -9.41
C TYR A 241 32.84 37.31 -8.27
N THR A 242 32.89 38.64 -8.29
CA THR A 242 32.30 39.50 -7.24
C THR A 242 31.27 40.46 -7.82
N GLY A 243 30.15 40.66 -7.13
CA GLY A 243 29.02 41.46 -7.59
C GLY A 243 27.92 41.57 -6.53
N SER A 244 26.70 41.89 -6.94
CA SER A 244 25.54 42.02 -6.04
C SER A 244 24.27 41.43 -6.67
N ALA A 245 23.39 40.90 -5.81
CA ALA A 245 22.08 40.37 -6.23
C ALA A 245 21.01 41.47 -6.35
N ASN A 246 20.98 42.42 -5.43
CA ASN A 246 19.94 43.47 -5.34
C ASN A 246 20.47 44.87 -4.95
N GLY A 247 21.77 45.11 -5.12
CA GLY A 247 22.46 46.33 -4.68
C GLY A 247 22.83 46.35 -3.19
N LYS A 248 22.04 45.71 -2.31
CA LYS A 248 22.23 45.67 -0.85
C LYS A 248 22.94 44.40 -0.35
N VAL A 249 22.80 43.28 -1.05
CA VAL A 249 23.51 42.02 -0.78
C VAL A 249 24.58 41.80 -1.82
N GLY A 250 25.83 41.83 -1.39
CA GLY A 250 27.00 41.48 -2.19
C GLY A 250 27.24 39.97 -2.19
N MET A 251 27.88 39.46 -3.24
CA MET A 251 28.23 38.05 -3.37
C MET A 251 29.63 37.89 -3.97
N SER A 252 30.40 36.97 -3.40
CA SER A 252 31.63 36.41 -3.95
C SER A 252 31.41 34.94 -4.30
N VAL A 253 31.61 34.57 -5.56
CA VAL A 253 31.55 33.19 -6.04
C VAL A 253 32.95 32.75 -6.49
N ILE A 254 33.40 31.57 -6.09
CA ILE A 254 34.61 30.92 -6.59
C ILE A 254 34.22 29.67 -7.37
N LEU A 255 34.68 29.61 -8.62
CA LEU A 255 34.37 28.54 -9.56
C LEU A 255 35.64 27.78 -9.92
N SER A 256 35.60 26.48 -9.65
CA SER A 256 36.66 25.53 -10.00
C SER A 256 36.80 25.46 -11.52
N ASN A 257 38.05 25.46 -12.01
CA ASN A 257 38.31 25.30 -13.45
C ASN A 257 38.13 23.84 -13.86
N PHE A 258 37.64 23.60 -15.07
CA PHE A 258 37.37 22.26 -15.61
C PHE A 258 37.76 22.17 -17.09
N ALA A 259 38.02 20.94 -17.57
CA ALA A 259 38.33 20.70 -18.97
C ALA A 259 37.07 20.87 -19.83
N LYS A 260 37.11 21.78 -20.82
CA LYS A 260 35.99 22.01 -21.77
C LYS A 260 35.70 20.81 -22.69
N LEU A 261 36.68 19.91 -22.86
CA LEU A 261 36.56 18.65 -23.58
C LEU A 261 37.03 17.52 -22.66
N LEU A 262 36.19 16.50 -22.50
CA LEU A 262 36.49 15.31 -21.72
C LEU A 262 36.50 14.08 -22.64
N TYR A 263 37.57 13.31 -22.58
CA TYR A 263 37.83 12.15 -23.44
C TYR A 263 37.64 10.86 -22.63
N VAL A 264 36.49 10.21 -22.76
CA VAL A 264 36.16 9.00 -22.00
C VAL A 264 36.52 7.79 -22.85
N SER A 265 37.51 7.02 -22.42
CA SER A 265 38.03 5.86 -23.18
C SER A 265 36.97 4.76 -23.36
N SER A 266 37.17 3.90 -24.36
CA SER A 266 36.40 2.67 -24.55
C SER A 266 36.30 1.83 -23.27
N LYS A 267 35.10 1.31 -22.98
CA LYS A 267 34.74 0.50 -21.79
C LYS A 267 35.06 1.11 -20.41
N LYS A 268 35.20 2.43 -20.30
CA LYS A 268 35.47 3.11 -19.02
C LYS A 268 34.26 3.82 -18.42
N ILE A 269 34.33 4.00 -17.11
CA ILE A 269 33.60 5.03 -16.38
C ILE A 269 34.61 6.10 -15.98
N GLU A 270 34.29 7.37 -16.21
CA GLU A 270 35.08 8.53 -15.75
C GLU A 270 34.17 9.42 -14.87
N GLN A 271 34.75 10.02 -13.83
CA GLN A 271 34.03 10.81 -12.83
C GLN A 271 34.69 12.17 -12.61
N LEU A 272 33.87 13.19 -12.34
CA LEU A 272 34.31 14.57 -12.15
C LEU A 272 33.41 15.29 -11.14
N LEU A 273 33.99 15.71 -10.01
CA LEU A 273 33.33 16.58 -9.04
C LEU A 273 33.70 18.04 -9.33
N ILE A 274 32.69 18.87 -9.61
CA ILE A 274 32.82 20.31 -9.86
C ILE A 274 32.18 21.05 -8.67
N PRO A 275 32.96 21.54 -7.70
CA PRO A 275 32.44 22.33 -6.60
C PRO A 275 32.45 23.84 -6.95
N SER A 276 31.43 24.54 -6.48
CA SER A 276 31.28 26.00 -6.54
C SER A 276 31.08 26.56 -5.12
N PHE A 277 31.75 27.66 -4.82
CA PHE A 277 31.79 28.24 -3.47
C PHE A 277 31.20 29.64 -3.43
N VAL A 278 30.36 29.94 -2.46
CA VAL A 278 29.52 31.13 -2.44
C VAL A 278 29.54 31.78 -1.05
N ALA A 279 29.90 33.06 -0.99
CA ALA A 279 29.83 33.86 0.23
C ALA A 279 29.07 35.17 -0.02
N ARG A 280 28.08 35.46 0.83
CA ARG A 280 27.37 36.76 0.88
C ARG A 280 28.12 37.77 1.75
N TYR A 281 27.99 39.05 1.43
CA TYR A 281 28.31 40.18 2.31
C TYR A 281 27.20 41.23 2.27
N THR A 282 27.09 42.04 3.32
CA THR A 282 26.25 43.24 3.31
C THR A 282 26.93 44.35 2.50
N VAL A 283 26.16 45.12 1.76
CA VAL A 283 26.61 46.39 1.18
C VAL A 283 25.94 47.51 1.97
N SER A 284 26.65 48.01 2.99
CA SER A 284 26.23 49.22 3.70
C SER A 284 26.75 50.47 2.98
N GLU A 285 26.19 51.62 3.31
CA GLU A 285 26.70 52.93 2.90
C GLU A 285 27.76 53.46 3.88
N ASP A 286 27.62 53.13 5.17
CA ASP A 286 28.49 53.60 6.27
C ASP A 286 29.73 52.72 6.55
N MET A 287 29.87 51.57 5.89
CA MET A 287 30.97 50.62 6.10
C MET A 287 31.91 50.61 4.90
N ASP A 288 33.20 50.35 5.13
CA ASP A 288 34.13 50.12 4.02
C ASP A 288 33.71 48.90 3.19
N LYS A 289 33.40 49.17 1.92
CA LYS A 289 32.94 48.20 0.93
C LYS A 289 34.06 47.25 0.52
N ASP A 290 35.32 47.66 0.59
CA ASP A 290 36.44 46.78 0.29
C ASP A 290 36.77 45.84 1.47
N GLN A 291 36.71 46.31 2.72
CA GLN A 291 36.82 45.43 3.90
C GLN A 291 35.73 44.35 3.93
N LEU A 292 34.44 44.71 3.77
CA LEU A 292 33.32 43.76 3.76
C LEU A 292 33.42 42.75 2.60
N LYS A 293 33.84 43.21 1.42
CA LYS A 293 34.16 42.35 0.27
C LYS A 293 35.31 41.40 0.60
N SER A 294 36.36 41.86 1.29
CA SER A 294 37.53 41.05 1.68
C SER A 294 37.16 39.89 2.63
N ASP A 295 36.17 40.08 3.50
CA ASP A 295 35.75 39.04 4.44
C ASP A 295 34.91 37.95 3.76
N ALA A 296 34.03 38.29 2.83
CA ALA A 296 33.35 37.30 1.98
C ALA A 296 34.33 36.58 1.03
N VAL A 297 35.30 37.30 0.46
CA VAL A 297 36.41 36.70 -0.30
C VAL A 297 37.14 35.66 0.57
N ARG A 298 37.50 36.00 1.80
CA ARG A 298 38.19 35.10 2.75
C ARG A 298 37.34 33.90 3.15
N SER A 299 36.04 34.09 3.34
CA SER A 299 35.08 33.01 3.65
C SER A 299 34.94 32.01 2.49
N ALA A 300 34.74 32.51 1.26
CA ALA A 300 34.68 31.67 0.07
C ALA A 300 36.01 30.91 -0.16
N LEU A 301 37.17 31.56 0.04
CA LEU A 301 38.48 30.92 -0.04
C LEU A 301 38.66 29.83 1.03
N LYS A 302 38.21 30.05 2.27
CA LYS A 302 38.23 29.03 3.34
C LYS A 302 37.38 27.82 2.93
N ALA A 303 36.19 28.03 2.37
CA ALA A 303 35.35 26.95 1.87
C ALA A 303 36.02 26.20 0.70
N PHE A 304 36.62 26.92 -0.26
CA PHE A 304 37.39 26.34 -1.37
C PHE A 304 38.50 25.43 -0.86
N TYR A 305 39.44 25.95 -0.07
CA TYR A 305 40.59 25.17 0.42
C TYR A 305 40.19 23.95 1.27
N THR A 306 39.17 24.08 2.13
CA THR A 306 38.72 22.97 2.98
C THR A 306 37.98 21.87 2.21
N VAL A 307 37.43 22.14 1.03
CA VAL A 307 36.78 21.14 0.17
C VAL A 307 37.75 20.54 -0.83
N THR A 308 38.63 21.32 -1.45
CA THR A 308 39.64 20.81 -2.40
C THR A 308 40.72 19.94 -1.75
N ALA A 309 40.75 19.87 -0.42
CA ALA A 309 41.63 18.98 0.36
C ALA A 309 40.95 17.68 0.82
N LEU A 310 39.66 17.48 0.54
CA LEU A 310 38.90 16.28 0.87
C LEU A 310 38.77 15.36 -0.35
N HIS A 311 38.39 14.10 -0.12
CA HIS A 311 38.11 13.15 -1.19
C HIS A 311 36.62 13.20 -1.57
N ASP A 312 36.34 13.10 -2.88
CA ASP A 312 35.02 13.18 -3.52
C ASP A 312 33.94 12.33 -2.81
N TYR A 313 34.28 11.12 -2.39
CA TYR A 313 33.35 10.25 -1.68
C TYR A 313 32.93 10.82 -0.31
N SER A 314 33.89 11.33 0.48
CA SER A 314 33.62 11.79 1.85
C SER A 314 32.69 12.99 1.91
N ILE A 315 32.72 13.88 0.90
CA ILE A 315 31.85 15.06 0.86
C ILE A 315 30.44 14.74 0.35
N ILE A 316 30.30 13.72 -0.51
CA ILE A 316 28.97 13.17 -0.84
C ILE A 316 28.38 12.48 0.41
N GLU A 317 29.17 11.71 1.14
CA GLU A 317 28.73 11.04 2.36
C GLU A 317 28.34 12.02 3.48
N GLU A 318 29.15 13.05 3.77
CA GLU A 318 28.85 14.06 4.80
C GLU A 318 27.48 14.74 4.57
N HIS A 319 27.20 15.18 3.34
CA HIS A 319 25.88 15.72 2.97
C HIS A 319 24.76 14.68 3.14
N THR A 320 24.99 13.43 2.73
CA THR A 320 23.98 12.36 2.78
C THR A 320 23.62 11.97 4.22
N GLN A 321 24.61 11.87 5.10
CA GLN A 321 24.40 11.57 6.52
C GLN A 321 23.63 12.71 7.20
N ALA A 322 23.98 13.96 6.92
CA ALA A 322 23.31 15.14 7.48
C ALA A 322 21.85 15.29 7.01
N TRP A 323 21.51 14.89 5.78
CA TRP A 323 20.11 14.82 5.35
C TRP A 323 19.35 13.65 5.98
N ASN A 324 19.95 12.45 6.05
CA ASN A 324 19.31 11.30 6.72
C ASN A 324 19.01 11.55 8.20
N GLN A 325 19.83 12.35 8.90
CA GLN A 325 19.55 12.78 10.28
C GLN A 325 18.27 13.63 10.39
N LEU A 326 17.98 14.48 9.39
CA LEU A 326 16.71 15.22 9.34
C LEU A 326 15.54 14.28 9.05
N TRP A 327 15.68 13.34 8.11
CA TRP A 327 14.61 12.38 7.77
C TRP A 327 14.39 11.25 8.79
N ASN A 328 15.11 11.25 9.92
CA ASN A 328 14.93 10.32 11.02
C ASN A 328 13.53 10.42 11.66
N SER A 329 12.99 11.64 11.75
CA SER A 329 11.62 11.92 12.19
C SER A 329 10.74 12.23 10.97
N GLY A 330 9.47 11.82 10.98
CA GLY A 330 8.56 12.16 9.87
C GLY A 330 7.29 11.32 9.79
N LEU A 331 6.39 11.73 8.89
CA LEU A 331 5.13 11.04 8.60
C LEU A 331 5.31 10.00 7.47
N SER A 332 4.40 9.03 7.42
CA SER A 332 4.05 8.28 6.20
C SER A 332 2.53 8.08 6.21
N ILE A 333 1.92 7.98 5.03
CA ILE A 333 0.47 7.87 4.86
C ILE A 333 0.15 6.84 3.76
N SER A 334 -0.85 6.00 4.02
CA SER A 334 -1.37 5.04 3.04
C SER A 334 -1.85 5.73 1.75
N TYR A 335 -1.53 5.17 0.58
CA TYR A 335 -1.86 5.78 -0.71
C TYR A 335 -3.37 5.95 -0.91
N SER A 336 -3.77 7.17 -1.30
CA SER A 336 -5.14 7.55 -1.62
C SER A 336 -5.30 7.73 -3.13
N LYS A 337 -6.25 6.99 -3.70
CA LYS A 337 -6.75 7.17 -5.07
C LYS A 337 -7.91 8.17 -5.17
N ALA A 338 -8.34 8.75 -4.05
CA ALA A 338 -9.38 9.79 -4.05
C ALA A 338 -8.89 11.02 -4.86
N PRO A 339 -9.75 11.66 -5.67
CA PRO A 339 -9.37 12.87 -6.40
C PRO A 339 -8.94 13.97 -5.42
N ASN A 340 -7.82 14.63 -5.71
CA ASN A 340 -7.16 15.63 -4.86
C ASN A 340 -6.76 15.11 -3.45
N GLY A 341 -6.72 13.80 -3.22
CA GLY A 341 -6.28 13.23 -1.94
C GLY A 341 -4.78 13.43 -1.71
N LEU A 342 -4.41 14.10 -0.62
CA LEU A 342 -3.01 14.33 -0.23
C LEU A 342 -2.27 13.00 -0.06
N ASN A 343 -1.09 12.86 -0.67
CA ASN A 343 -0.29 11.63 -0.68
C ASN A 343 1.16 11.92 -0.25
N GLY A 344 1.93 10.85 -0.02
CA GLY A 344 3.28 10.95 0.54
C GLY A 344 4.27 11.70 -0.38
N ASP A 345 4.05 11.70 -1.69
CA ASP A 345 4.79 12.49 -2.68
C ASP A 345 4.64 14.00 -2.41
N MET A 346 3.41 14.46 -2.17
CA MET A 346 3.12 15.85 -1.86
C MET A 346 3.64 16.26 -0.48
N ILE A 347 3.54 15.37 0.52
CA ILE A 347 4.02 15.62 1.88
C ILE A 347 5.55 15.67 1.93
N ASN A 348 6.22 14.63 1.43
CA ASN A 348 7.68 14.53 1.45
C ASN A 348 8.31 15.56 0.50
N GLY A 349 7.72 15.78 -0.69
CA GLY A 349 8.17 16.84 -1.60
C GLY A 349 8.05 18.22 -0.96
N THR A 350 6.89 18.58 -0.39
CA THR A 350 6.73 19.85 0.33
C THR A 350 7.74 20.00 1.48
N MET A 351 7.93 18.96 2.30
CA MET A 351 8.91 18.98 3.39
C MET A 351 10.35 19.10 2.88
N TYR A 352 10.70 18.48 1.74
CA TYR A 352 11.99 18.65 1.08
C TYR A 352 12.24 20.10 0.66
N TYR A 353 11.30 20.76 -0.04
CA TYR A 353 11.45 22.17 -0.40
C TYR A 353 11.59 23.06 0.83
N ILE A 354 10.83 22.83 1.90
CA ILE A 354 10.94 23.60 3.15
C ILE A 354 12.33 23.39 3.79
N LEU A 355 12.81 22.14 3.88
CA LEU A 355 14.14 21.84 4.38
C LEU A 355 15.25 22.47 3.50
N CYS A 356 15.06 22.58 2.19
CA CYS A 356 16.00 23.29 1.31
C CYS A 356 16.12 24.80 1.61
N HIS A 357 15.16 25.41 2.29
CA HIS A 357 15.21 26.81 2.75
C HIS A 357 15.59 26.96 4.23
N TYR A 358 15.77 25.85 4.96
CA TYR A 358 16.16 25.85 6.37
C TYR A 358 17.67 25.65 6.55
N GLU A 359 18.31 26.57 7.29
CA GLU A 359 19.75 26.55 7.55
C GLU A 359 20.07 25.84 8.87
N LEU A 360 21.07 24.95 8.86
CA LEU A 360 21.57 24.31 10.09
C LEU A 360 22.47 25.28 10.85
N GLN A 361 22.08 25.62 12.08
CA GLN A 361 22.90 26.45 12.98
C GLN A 361 24.14 25.67 13.45
N SER A 362 25.31 26.31 13.44
CA SER A 362 26.62 25.64 13.57
C SER A 362 26.93 25.07 14.96
N ASP A 363 26.39 25.66 16.03
CA ASP A 363 26.58 25.15 17.40
C ASP A 363 25.57 24.04 17.76
N ASN A 364 24.56 23.81 16.91
CA ASN A 364 23.54 22.80 17.17
C ASN A 364 24.02 21.40 16.80
N SER A 365 24.74 20.79 17.75
CA SER A 365 24.28 19.47 18.21
C SER A 365 22.78 19.54 18.53
N MET A 366 22.04 18.42 18.48
CA MET A 366 20.59 18.42 18.76
C MET A 366 20.29 18.54 20.28
N GLU A 367 20.84 19.58 20.91
CA GLU A 367 20.49 20.08 22.24
C GLU A 367 19.14 20.77 22.20
N PHE A 368 18.09 19.96 22.07
CA PHE A 368 16.79 20.21 22.68
C PHE A 368 16.99 20.28 24.22
N SER A 369 17.58 21.38 24.70
CA SER A 369 17.94 21.60 26.11
C SER A 369 16.70 21.78 26.99
N SER A 370 15.60 22.25 26.40
CA SER A 370 14.24 22.20 26.92
C SER A 370 13.30 21.46 25.97
N ARG A 371 12.14 20.99 26.48
CA ARG A 371 11.03 20.57 25.62
C ARG A 371 10.44 21.80 24.91
N PRO A 372 9.94 21.68 23.67
CA PRO A 372 9.20 22.74 22.96
C PRO A 372 7.85 23.10 23.61
N SER A 373 7.86 23.75 24.76
CA SER A 373 6.65 24.11 25.48
C SER A 373 5.75 25.00 24.61
N HIS A 374 4.57 24.49 24.25
CA HIS A 374 3.53 25.15 23.46
C HIS A 374 3.87 25.34 21.96
N CYS A 375 4.86 24.64 21.40
CA CYS A 375 4.95 24.51 19.95
C CYS A 375 3.80 23.65 19.41
N TYR A 376 3.06 24.26 18.49
CA TYR A 376 1.85 23.83 17.82
C TYR A 376 0.62 23.68 18.73
N SER A 377 -0.47 24.34 18.33
CA SER A 377 -1.70 24.44 19.11
C SER A 377 -2.92 24.73 18.21
N SER A 378 -3.06 23.92 17.15
CA SER A 378 -4.08 24.08 16.11
C SER A 378 -4.46 22.74 15.48
N HIS A 379 -5.41 22.73 14.55
CA HIS A 379 -5.89 21.54 13.84
C HIS A 379 -4.86 20.97 12.83
N SER A 380 -5.12 19.79 12.27
CA SER A 380 -4.20 19.17 11.30
C SER A 380 -3.96 20.03 10.05
N THR A 381 -2.70 20.21 9.68
CA THR A 381 -2.33 20.79 8.38
C THR A 381 -2.51 19.82 7.20
N LEU A 382 -2.77 18.53 7.43
CA LEU A 382 -3.04 17.54 6.37
C LEU A 382 -4.39 17.73 5.69
N LEU A 383 -5.29 18.53 6.28
CA LEU A 383 -6.57 18.89 5.68
C LEU A 383 -6.39 19.85 4.48
N PRO A 384 -7.34 19.87 3.51
CA PRO A 384 -7.22 20.68 2.30
C PRO A 384 -7.06 22.17 2.61
N SER A 385 -5.88 22.72 2.31
CA SER A 385 -5.47 24.06 2.71
C SER A 385 -4.52 24.68 1.68
N LYS A 386 -4.30 25.99 1.76
CA LYS A 386 -3.39 26.74 0.87
C LYS A 386 -1.91 26.35 1.02
N LEU A 387 -1.59 25.47 1.98
CA LEU A 387 -0.25 24.96 2.26
C LEU A 387 0.25 23.93 1.23
N TRP A 388 -0.66 23.31 0.49
CA TRP A 388 -0.36 22.25 -0.48
C TRP A 388 -0.59 22.77 -1.91
N ALA A 389 0.48 22.82 -2.71
CA ALA A 389 0.44 23.32 -4.09
C ALA A 389 1.48 22.62 -4.98
N LYS A 390 1.32 22.75 -6.31
CA LYS A 390 2.35 22.30 -7.27
C LYS A 390 3.63 23.12 -7.10
N MET A 391 4.77 22.46 -6.91
CA MET A 391 6.08 23.09 -6.75
C MET A 391 6.80 23.24 -8.10
N ASN A 392 6.10 23.75 -9.12
CA ASN A 392 6.55 23.78 -10.52
C ASN A 392 7.38 25.02 -10.91
N SER A 393 7.52 26.00 -10.00
CA SER A 393 8.29 27.22 -10.23
C SER A 393 8.93 27.73 -8.93
N VAL A 394 10.08 28.41 -9.04
CA VAL A 394 10.79 28.99 -7.89
C VAL A 394 9.91 29.99 -7.12
N SER A 395 9.10 30.81 -7.82
CA SER A 395 8.18 31.74 -7.16
C SER A 395 7.08 31.03 -6.37
N THR A 396 6.55 29.90 -6.87
CA THR A 396 5.59 29.08 -6.10
C THR A 396 6.26 28.45 -4.87
N ILE A 397 7.45 27.87 -5.06
CA ILE A 397 8.25 27.25 -3.99
C ILE A 397 8.52 28.26 -2.85
N LEU A 398 9.00 29.45 -3.19
CA LEU A 398 9.26 30.51 -2.21
C LEU A 398 7.98 30.97 -1.50
N SER A 399 6.89 31.15 -2.24
CA SER A 399 5.60 31.59 -1.67
C SER A 399 5.04 30.57 -0.68
N ILE A 400 5.10 29.28 -1.01
CA ILE A 400 4.62 28.20 -0.14
C ILE A 400 5.56 28.02 1.07
N ASN A 401 6.87 28.10 0.89
CA ASN A 401 7.83 28.05 2.01
C ASN A 401 7.58 29.19 3.02
N SER A 402 7.37 30.42 2.55
CA SER A 402 7.00 31.55 3.41
C SER A 402 5.66 31.35 4.11
N LEU A 403 4.66 30.77 3.45
CA LEU A 403 3.35 30.47 4.04
C LEU A 403 3.44 29.40 5.14
N TRP A 404 4.24 28.34 4.94
CA TRP A 404 4.52 27.34 5.98
C TRP A 404 5.29 27.95 7.15
N SER A 405 6.34 28.71 6.89
CA SER A 405 7.13 29.40 7.92
C SER A 405 6.23 30.30 8.79
N TYR A 406 5.41 31.14 8.16
CA TYR A 406 4.44 31.99 8.85
C TYR A 406 3.45 31.18 9.71
N THR A 407 2.85 30.12 9.14
CA THR A 407 1.89 29.24 9.85
C THR A 407 2.50 28.57 11.09
N LEU A 408 3.78 28.17 11.02
CA LEU A 408 4.47 27.52 12.15
C LEU A 408 4.96 28.54 13.19
N VAL A 409 5.34 29.75 12.78
CA VAL A 409 5.72 30.86 13.69
C VAL A 409 4.52 31.32 14.52
N GLU A 410 3.37 31.59 13.88
CA GLU A 410 2.13 32.00 14.56
C GLU A 410 1.59 30.92 15.53
N HIS A 411 1.89 29.64 15.27
CA HIS A 411 1.61 28.52 16.18
C HIS A 411 2.79 28.17 17.12
N GLY A 412 3.70 29.12 17.39
CA GLY A 412 4.67 29.05 18.48
C GLY A 412 5.95 28.24 18.22
N CYS A 413 6.24 27.88 16.96
CA CYS A 413 7.30 26.94 16.62
C CYS A 413 8.53 27.54 15.89
N GLY A 414 8.76 28.85 15.97
CA GLY A 414 9.70 29.58 15.10
C GLY A 414 11.15 29.06 14.99
N ASN A 415 11.64 28.27 15.96
CA ASN A 415 13.00 27.72 15.97
C ASN A 415 13.11 26.25 15.54
N LEU A 416 11.99 25.54 15.31
CA LEU A 416 11.94 24.06 15.36
C LEU A 416 11.32 23.43 14.10
N LEU A 417 11.64 23.97 12.93
CA LEU A 417 10.88 23.79 11.69
C LEU A 417 10.46 22.35 11.34
N LEU A 418 11.36 21.37 11.44
CA LEU A 418 11.06 19.96 11.11
C LEU A 418 10.10 19.31 12.12
N GLU A 419 10.36 19.50 13.41
CA GLU A 419 9.51 18.99 14.48
C GLU A 419 8.13 19.65 14.40
N ALA A 420 8.11 20.97 14.20
CA ALA A 420 6.92 21.78 13.99
C ALA A 420 6.06 21.29 12.81
N LEU A 421 6.67 20.93 11.68
CA LEU A 421 5.97 20.32 10.55
C LEU A 421 5.29 19.01 10.97
N LEU A 422 6.05 18.08 11.57
CA LEU A 422 5.54 16.78 12.03
C LEU A 422 4.42 16.93 13.07
N LEU A 423 4.57 17.89 13.98
CA LEU A 423 3.55 18.23 14.97
C LEU A 423 2.29 18.77 14.30
N SER A 424 2.44 19.69 13.33
CA SER A 424 1.32 20.30 12.59
C SER A 424 0.52 19.28 11.78
N PHE A 425 1.18 18.28 11.18
CA PHE A 425 0.49 17.21 10.46
C PHE A 425 -0.44 16.42 11.38
N GLY A 426 -0.01 16.18 12.62
CA GLY A 426 -0.75 15.40 13.60
C GLY A 426 -1.67 16.19 14.53
N ALA A 427 -1.71 17.54 14.48
CA ALA A 427 -2.20 18.35 15.61
C ALA A 427 -1.60 17.84 16.95
N LEU A 428 -0.33 17.42 16.91
CA LEU A 428 0.42 17.01 18.08
C LEU A 428 0.94 18.26 18.77
N LYS A 429 1.00 18.24 20.10
CA LYS A 429 1.32 19.41 20.91
C LYS A 429 2.16 19.04 22.12
N HIS A 430 3.32 19.68 22.26
CA HIS A 430 4.14 19.55 23.47
C HIS A 430 3.67 20.54 24.54
N THR A 431 3.18 20.00 25.65
CA THR A 431 3.02 20.77 26.89
C THR A 431 4.29 20.68 27.74
N THR A 432 4.30 21.38 28.87
CA THR A 432 5.35 21.29 29.90
C THR A 432 5.55 19.87 30.46
N HIS A 433 4.50 19.05 30.53
CA HIS A 433 4.52 17.76 31.23
C HIS A 433 4.31 16.53 30.32
N HIS A 434 3.72 16.72 29.14
CA HIS A 434 3.26 15.63 28.28
C HIS A 434 3.05 16.05 26.82
N LEU A 435 3.06 15.07 25.92
CA LEU A 435 2.67 15.19 24.52
C LEU A 435 1.17 14.87 24.38
N GLU A 436 0.43 15.73 23.70
CA GLU A 436 -0.98 15.55 23.32
C GLU A 436 -1.07 15.24 21.81
N PHE A 437 -2.07 14.47 21.39
CA PHE A 437 -2.40 14.19 19.98
C PHE A 437 -3.87 14.55 19.71
N ASP A 438 -4.13 15.72 19.10
CA ASP A 438 -5.47 16.30 18.99
C ASP A 438 -6.12 16.09 17.60
N GLN A 439 -6.04 14.87 17.08
CA GLN A 439 -6.80 14.48 15.88
C GLN A 439 -8.25 14.15 16.21
N GLN A 440 -9.17 14.62 15.37
CA GLN A 440 -10.56 14.19 15.46
C GLN A 440 -10.70 12.75 14.92
N PRO A 441 -11.33 11.80 15.65
CA PRO A 441 -11.44 10.41 15.19
C PRO A 441 -12.10 10.22 13.83
N GLN A 442 -12.88 11.18 13.33
CA GLN A 442 -13.51 11.14 12.01
C GLN A 442 -12.52 11.32 10.85
N ASP A 443 -11.41 12.02 11.07
CA ASP A 443 -10.40 12.29 10.05
C ASP A 443 -9.42 11.13 9.86
N LEU A 444 -9.44 10.13 10.75
CA LEU A 444 -8.55 8.97 10.76
C LEU A 444 -8.91 7.88 9.72
N HIS A 445 -9.47 8.27 8.58
CA HIS A 445 -10.00 7.38 7.53
C HIS A 445 -8.92 6.70 6.66
N ARG A 446 -7.65 6.75 7.07
CA ARG A 446 -6.45 6.23 6.39
C ARG A 446 -5.44 5.72 7.42
N ASP A 447 -4.52 4.88 6.98
CA ASP A 447 -3.36 4.50 7.81
C ASP A 447 -2.34 5.64 7.80
N PHE A 448 -1.85 6.02 8.99
CA PHE A 448 -0.83 7.05 9.23
C PHE A 448 0.30 6.49 10.09
N PHE A 449 1.55 6.90 9.88
CA PHE A 449 2.69 6.47 10.68
C PHE A 449 3.66 7.62 10.97
N PHE A 450 3.54 8.17 12.18
CA PHE A 450 4.43 9.19 12.74
C PHE A 450 5.64 8.50 13.37
N ARG A 451 6.83 8.75 12.81
CA ARG A 451 8.11 8.16 13.23
C ARG A 451 8.91 9.14 14.06
N ASN A 452 9.51 8.62 15.14
CA ASN A 452 10.46 9.31 16.01
C ASN A 452 10.04 10.75 16.36
N ILE A 453 8.80 10.94 16.84
CA ILE A 453 8.37 12.21 17.45
C ILE A 453 9.30 12.44 18.65
N TYR A 454 9.94 13.59 18.73
CA TYR A 454 10.84 13.91 19.84
C TYR A 454 10.07 13.97 21.18
N PHE A 455 10.72 13.63 22.29
CA PHE A 455 10.07 13.67 23.61
C PHE A 455 11.03 13.99 24.77
N THR A 456 12.24 13.42 24.75
CA THR A 456 13.42 13.86 25.52
C THR A 456 14.70 13.55 24.74
N LYS A 457 15.85 14.10 25.15
CA LYS A 457 17.17 13.95 24.48
C LYS A 457 17.56 12.52 24.09
N SER A 458 17.00 11.49 24.72
CA SER A 458 17.26 10.07 24.42
C SER A 458 16.02 9.24 24.09
N THR A 459 14.83 9.85 23.99
CA THR A 459 13.55 9.14 23.90
C THR A 459 12.63 9.77 22.85
N TYR A 460 12.12 8.94 21.95
CA TYR A 460 11.21 9.30 20.88
C TYR A 460 9.96 8.41 20.93
N VAL A 461 8.83 8.94 20.46
CA VAL A 461 7.54 8.23 20.38
C VAL A 461 7.21 7.95 18.91
N ASN A 462 6.80 6.72 18.61
CA ASN A 462 6.19 6.35 17.34
C ASN A 462 4.67 6.20 17.55
N ILE A 463 3.88 6.78 16.66
CA ILE A 463 2.41 6.62 16.65
C ILE A 463 2.00 6.08 15.29
N CYS A 464 1.32 4.93 15.27
CA CYS A 464 0.74 4.36 14.07
C CYS A 464 -0.78 4.28 14.21
N ILE A 465 -1.50 4.78 13.22
CA ILE A 465 -2.95 4.61 13.05
C ILE A 465 -3.15 3.67 11.87
N MET A 466 -4.07 2.70 12.02
CA MET A 466 -4.47 1.79 10.95
C MET A 466 -6.00 1.73 10.88
N VAL A 467 -6.57 1.61 9.68
CA VAL A 467 -8.01 1.39 9.48
C VAL A 467 -8.26 -0.10 9.24
N ASN A 468 -8.87 -0.76 10.23
CA ASN A 468 -9.14 -2.19 10.21
C ASN A 468 -10.24 -2.58 9.20
N ASP A 469 -10.50 -3.88 9.03
CA ASP A 469 -11.52 -4.40 8.12
C ASP A 469 -12.97 -4.02 8.51
N GLU A 470 -13.21 -3.64 9.77
CA GLU A 470 -14.48 -3.05 10.22
C GLU A 470 -14.63 -1.57 9.82
N ASN A 471 -13.61 -0.97 9.17
CA ASN A 471 -13.47 0.45 8.87
C ASN A 471 -13.32 1.32 10.12
N ARG A 472 -12.78 0.79 11.22
CA ARG A 472 -12.45 1.55 12.45
C ARG A 472 -10.97 1.91 12.48
N ALA A 473 -10.67 3.14 12.87
CA ALA A 473 -9.31 3.54 13.23
C ALA A 473 -8.88 2.86 14.55
N VAL A 474 -7.73 2.19 14.53
CA VAL A 474 -7.03 1.68 15.71
C VAL A 474 -5.66 2.34 15.79
N MET A 475 -5.18 2.59 17.01
CA MET A 475 -3.94 3.33 17.25
C MET A 475 -2.94 2.48 18.05
N TYR A 476 -1.67 2.57 17.69
CA TYR A 476 -0.56 1.91 18.35
C TYR A 476 0.51 2.93 18.71
N ALA A 477 1.02 2.85 19.94
CA ALA A 477 2.14 3.66 20.39
C ALA A 477 3.33 2.78 20.78
N SER A 478 4.55 3.23 20.48
CA SER A 478 5.80 2.61 20.95
C SER A 478 6.90 3.63 21.18
N VAL A 479 7.90 3.26 21.97
CA VAL A 479 9.00 4.12 22.41
C VAL A 479 10.31 3.66 21.78
N ASN A 480 10.97 4.55 21.05
CA ASN A 480 12.34 4.36 20.59
C ASN A 480 13.29 5.07 21.56
N ARG A 481 14.32 4.38 22.06
CA ARG A 481 15.30 4.91 23.01
C ARG A 481 16.71 4.79 22.44
N THR A 482 17.44 5.91 22.37
CA THR A 482 18.86 5.92 21.98
C THR A 482 19.81 5.69 23.16
N SER A 483 19.30 5.73 24.40
CA SER A 483 20.02 5.36 25.62
C SER A 483 19.22 4.33 26.42
N PRO A 484 19.86 3.29 27.00
CA PRO A 484 19.18 2.39 27.94
C PRO A 484 18.78 3.10 29.24
N VAL A 485 19.41 4.24 29.57
CA VAL A 485 19.05 5.09 30.71
C VAL A 485 18.04 6.14 30.24
N GLY A 486 16.76 5.78 30.30
CA GLY A 486 15.63 6.65 30.00
C GLY A 486 14.42 6.26 30.84
N LYS A 487 13.60 7.24 31.25
CA LYS A 487 12.39 7.01 32.05
C LYS A 487 11.38 6.16 31.29
N GLU A 488 10.56 5.42 32.04
CA GLU A 488 9.28 4.87 31.57
C GLU A 488 8.39 5.99 31.03
N LEU A 489 7.69 5.70 29.93
CA LEU A 489 6.65 6.58 29.40
C LEU A 489 5.28 5.94 29.64
N PHE A 490 4.35 6.76 30.10
CA PHE A 490 2.97 6.36 30.37
C PHE A 490 2.04 7.10 29.41
N ALA A 491 0.98 6.42 28.99
CA ALA A 491 -0.01 6.95 28.08
C ALA A 491 -1.45 6.74 28.58
N CYS A 492 -2.36 7.58 28.09
CA CYS A 492 -3.79 7.37 28.22
C CYS A 492 -4.52 7.85 26.95
N ASP A 493 -5.72 7.31 26.75
CA ASP A 493 -6.59 7.61 25.60
C ASP A 493 -7.53 8.79 25.87
N ALA A 494 -8.44 9.08 24.94
CA ALA A 494 -9.33 10.23 25.02
C ALA A 494 -10.14 10.27 26.34
N GLY A 495 -9.95 11.34 27.11
CA GLY A 495 -10.55 11.52 28.43
C GLY A 495 -9.75 10.95 29.61
N CYS A 496 -8.72 10.12 29.36
CA CYS A 496 -7.84 9.50 30.38
C CYS A 496 -8.57 8.86 31.57
N LEU A 497 -9.72 8.22 31.32
CA LEU A 497 -10.51 7.58 32.36
C LEU A 497 -9.95 6.22 32.80
N ASP A 498 -9.24 5.51 31.93
CA ASP A 498 -8.63 4.21 32.22
C ASP A 498 -7.25 4.37 32.92
N PRO A 499 -6.69 3.31 33.54
CA PRO A 499 -5.38 3.38 34.19
C PRO A 499 -4.24 3.73 33.22
N PRO A 500 -3.13 4.34 33.68
CA PRO A 500 -2.00 4.67 32.82
C PRO A 500 -1.40 3.41 32.16
N ILE A 501 -1.27 3.44 30.84
CA ILE A 501 -0.68 2.37 30.03
C ILE A 501 0.83 2.63 29.92
N GLU A 502 1.67 1.69 30.33
CA GLU A 502 3.12 1.80 30.12
C GLU A 502 3.47 1.52 28.64
N LEU A 503 4.30 2.37 28.04
CA LEU A 503 4.76 2.23 26.67
C LEU A 503 6.16 1.59 26.60
N SER A 504 6.30 0.58 25.75
CA SER A 504 7.56 -0.14 25.52
C SER A 504 8.10 0.06 24.10
N SER A 505 9.19 -0.61 23.74
CA SER A 505 9.66 -0.68 22.35
C SER A 505 8.78 -1.55 21.44
N SER A 506 7.91 -2.40 22.00
CA SER A 506 6.86 -3.08 21.25
C SER A 506 5.60 -2.20 21.16
N SER A 507 4.84 -2.35 20.07
CA SER A 507 3.67 -1.52 19.76
C SER A 507 2.47 -1.86 20.66
N THR A 508 2.21 -1.01 21.66
CA THR A 508 1.04 -1.12 22.54
C THR A 508 -0.20 -0.57 21.83
N LEU A 509 -1.28 -1.36 21.77
CA LEU A 509 -2.58 -0.93 21.27
C LEU A 509 -3.24 0.06 22.24
N ILE A 510 -3.75 1.17 21.72
CA ILE A 510 -4.52 2.18 22.45
C ILE A 510 -5.83 2.41 21.69
N PRO A 511 -7.00 2.29 22.33
CA PRO A 511 -8.28 2.40 21.64
C PRO A 511 -8.57 3.87 21.26
N VAL A 512 -8.93 4.11 20.00
CA VAL A 512 -9.38 5.44 19.57
C VAL A 512 -10.80 5.67 20.11
N LYS A 513 -10.93 6.63 21.02
CA LYS A 513 -12.19 7.05 21.65
C LYS A 513 -12.61 8.45 21.18
N ARG A 514 -13.90 8.75 21.25
CA ARG A 514 -14.50 10.07 21.05
C ARG A 514 -15.16 10.53 22.35
N THR A 515 -14.90 11.75 22.74
CA THR A 515 -15.33 12.39 23.99
C THR A 515 -16.31 13.54 23.73
N VAL A 516 -17.12 13.89 24.72
CA VAL A 516 -17.96 15.11 24.74
C VAL A 516 -17.77 15.83 26.09
N PRO A 517 -17.24 17.06 26.14
CA PRO A 517 -16.59 17.78 25.04
C PRO A 517 -15.40 17.01 24.45
N ALA A 518 -14.97 17.38 23.25
CA ALA A 518 -13.84 16.75 22.59
C ALA A 518 -12.53 16.99 23.36
N THR A 519 -11.65 16.00 23.31
CA THR A 519 -10.32 15.98 23.93
C THR A 519 -9.33 15.31 22.98
N PRO A 520 -8.01 15.59 23.11
CA PRO A 520 -6.97 14.80 22.48
C PRO A 520 -7.19 13.28 22.62
N ILE A 521 -6.83 12.53 21.58
CA ILE A 521 -7.06 11.08 21.49
C ILE A 521 -5.95 10.25 22.13
N LEU A 522 -4.77 10.84 22.32
CA LEU A 522 -3.62 10.27 23.02
C LEU A 522 -2.93 11.34 23.86
N TYR A 523 -2.50 10.92 25.05
CA TYR A 523 -1.64 11.67 25.95
C TYR A 523 -0.42 10.80 26.30
N VAL A 524 0.80 11.35 26.30
CA VAL A 524 2.05 10.62 26.66
C VAL A 524 2.96 11.44 27.57
N THR A 525 3.38 10.89 28.71
CA THR A 525 4.20 11.57 29.74
C THR A 525 5.33 10.69 30.29
N ASP A 526 6.38 11.30 30.86
CA ASP A 526 7.38 10.63 31.71
C ASP A 526 7.05 10.69 33.22
N GLN A 527 5.84 11.13 33.57
CA GLN A 527 5.38 11.31 34.95
C GLN A 527 4.05 10.59 35.18
N ARG A 528 4.09 9.39 35.77
CA ARG A 528 2.89 8.59 36.08
C ARG A 528 1.82 9.39 36.85
N GLU A 529 2.24 10.10 37.91
CA GLU A 529 1.38 10.98 38.70
C GLU A 529 0.68 12.07 37.87
N HIS A 530 1.29 12.52 36.77
CA HIS A 530 0.69 13.57 35.93
C HIS A 530 -0.54 13.04 35.17
N ILE A 531 -0.50 11.82 34.63
CA ILE A 531 -1.71 11.20 34.04
C ILE A 531 -2.77 10.92 35.13
N GLU A 532 -2.35 10.41 36.28
CA GLU A 532 -3.26 10.11 37.39
C GLU A 532 -3.94 11.40 37.93
N ARG A 533 -3.29 12.57 37.82
CA ARG A 533 -3.89 13.90 38.05
C ARG A 533 -4.72 14.41 36.87
N LEU A 534 -4.28 14.22 35.62
CA LEU A 534 -5.02 14.63 34.42
C LEU A 534 -6.44 14.05 34.43
N LYS A 535 -6.58 12.76 34.77
CA LYS A 535 -7.85 12.05 34.95
C LYS A 535 -8.85 12.77 35.85
N MET A 536 -8.39 13.53 36.86
CA MET A 536 -9.24 14.29 37.76
C MET A 536 -9.58 15.70 37.25
N SER A 537 -8.80 16.23 36.30
CA SER A 537 -8.99 17.55 35.67
C SER A 537 -9.76 17.52 34.35
N ILE A 538 -9.76 16.39 33.64
CA ILE A 538 -10.42 16.26 32.34
C ILE A 538 -11.90 15.93 32.57
N HIS A 539 -12.77 16.92 32.34
CA HIS A 539 -14.22 16.80 32.56
C HIS A 539 -14.95 16.41 31.28
N VAL A 540 -15.14 15.11 31.09
CA VAL A 540 -15.93 14.52 29.98
C VAL A 540 -17.30 14.04 30.48
N ARG A 541 -18.36 14.36 29.73
CA ARG A 541 -19.74 13.92 29.97
C ARG A 541 -20.01 12.55 29.37
N GLU A 542 -19.48 12.31 28.17
CA GLU A 542 -19.62 11.06 27.42
C GLU A 542 -18.26 10.64 26.87
N VAL A 543 -18.00 9.33 26.90
CA VAL A 543 -16.85 8.69 26.25
C VAL A 543 -17.35 7.44 25.54
N ALA A 544 -17.04 7.31 24.26
CA ALA A 544 -17.37 6.14 23.45
C ALA A 544 -16.20 5.75 22.56
N ASN A 545 -16.12 4.49 22.13
CA ASN A 545 -15.18 4.10 21.07
C ASN A 545 -15.53 4.84 19.77
N ALA A 546 -14.52 5.16 18.96
CA ALA A 546 -14.73 5.79 17.66
C ALA A 546 -15.66 4.94 16.77
N PRO A 547 -16.61 5.57 16.05
CA PRO A 547 -17.45 4.86 15.08
C PRO A 547 -16.60 4.34 13.91
N ALA A 548 -17.12 3.34 13.19
CA ALA A 548 -16.55 2.96 11.90
C ALA A 548 -16.76 4.09 10.88
N HIS A 549 -15.74 4.37 10.07
CA HIS A 549 -15.84 5.28 8.93
C HIS A 549 -16.80 4.72 7.88
N GLU A 550 -17.47 5.60 7.15
CA GLU A 550 -18.40 5.20 6.12
C GLU A 550 -17.70 4.45 4.98
N HIS A 551 -18.22 3.28 4.62
CA HIS A 551 -17.59 2.40 3.62
C HIS A 551 -17.32 3.11 2.28
N HIS A 552 -18.15 4.09 1.89
CA HIS A 552 -17.98 4.83 0.64
C HIS A 552 -16.79 5.80 0.65
N ILE A 553 -16.38 6.30 1.83
CA ILE A 553 -15.16 7.10 2.03
C ILE A 553 -13.94 6.20 1.90
N ILE A 554 -13.93 5.09 2.65
CA ILE A 554 -12.82 4.11 2.59
C ILE A 554 -12.66 3.53 1.17
N ALA A 555 -13.77 3.25 0.46
CA ALA A 555 -13.74 2.83 -0.93
C ALA A 555 -13.20 3.91 -1.88
N LEU A 556 -13.50 5.20 -1.63
CA LEU A 556 -12.96 6.31 -2.41
C LEU A 556 -11.43 6.41 -2.26
N HIS A 557 -10.88 6.25 -1.05
CA HIS A 557 -9.43 6.27 -0.87
C HIS A 557 -8.73 5.00 -1.37
N LYS A 558 -9.24 3.79 -1.05
CA LYS A 558 -8.62 2.51 -1.46
C LYS A 558 -8.76 2.20 -2.97
N HIS A 559 -9.83 2.67 -3.61
CA HIS A 559 -10.14 2.32 -5.02
C HIS A 559 -10.36 3.51 -5.97
N GLY A 560 -10.39 4.75 -5.49
CA GLY A 560 -10.63 5.95 -6.32
C GLY A 560 -12.10 6.16 -6.69
N HIS A 561 -13.01 5.30 -6.24
CA HIS A 561 -14.43 5.39 -6.56
C HIS A 561 -15.32 4.85 -5.44
N ARG A 562 -16.41 5.58 -5.13
CA ARG A 562 -17.34 5.27 -4.03
C ARG A 562 -18.04 3.90 -4.12
N LEU A 563 -18.01 3.25 -5.30
CA LEU A 563 -18.61 1.93 -5.57
C LEU A 563 -17.60 0.75 -5.54
N GLY A 564 -16.41 0.92 -4.95
CA GLY A 564 -15.53 -0.22 -4.64
C GLY A 564 -14.78 -0.82 -5.83
N GLY A 565 -14.22 0.00 -6.71
CA GLY A 565 -13.19 -0.39 -7.70
C GLY A 565 -13.62 -1.24 -8.90
N LEU A 566 -14.80 -1.86 -8.89
CA LEU A 566 -15.34 -2.57 -10.06
C LEU A 566 -15.88 -1.57 -11.11
N PRO A 567 -15.49 -1.66 -12.39
CA PRO A 567 -15.91 -0.70 -13.42
C PRO A 567 -17.43 -0.61 -13.58
N PRO A 568 -17.99 0.56 -13.97
CA PRO A 568 -19.43 0.69 -14.27
C PRO A 568 -19.93 -0.33 -15.31
N ALA A 569 -19.09 -0.72 -16.27
CA ALA A 569 -19.39 -1.76 -17.26
C ALA A 569 -19.62 -3.16 -16.64
N PHE A 570 -18.96 -3.49 -15.52
CA PHE A 570 -19.23 -4.74 -14.79
C PHE A 570 -20.67 -4.74 -14.26
N TRP A 571 -21.04 -3.69 -13.53
CA TRP A 571 -22.38 -3.52 -12.96
C TRP A 571 -23.47 -3.46 -14.03
N PHE A 572 -23.21 -2.79 -15.15
CA PHE A 572 -24.09 -2.80 -16.32
C PHE A 572 -24.27 -4.21 -16.90
N SER A 573 -23.17 -4.96 -17.10
CA SER A 573 -23.25 -6.33 -17.63
C SER A 573 -23.97 -7.30 -16.70
N LEU A 574 -23.83 -7.14 -15.38
CA LEU A 574 -24.58 -7.88 -14.36
C LEU A 574 -26.08 -7.56 -14.41
N GLY A 575 -26.45 -6.28 -14.58
CA GLY A 575 -27.82 -5.85 -14.80
C GLY A 575 -28.43 -6.42 -16.09
N VAL A 576 -27.70 -6.39 -17.20
CA VAL A 576 -28.11 -7.00 -18.46
C VAL A 576 -28.28 -8.52 -18.33
N LEU A 577 -27.37 -9.21 -17.64
CA LEU A 577 -27.48 -10.65 -17.37
C LEU A 577 -28.75 -10.99 -16.55
N LEU A 578 -29.04 -10.19 -15.51
CA LEU A 578 -30.27 -10.33 -14.72
C LEU A 578 -31.52 -10.10 -15.57
N ILE A 579 -31.55 -9.07 -16.43
CA ILE A 579 -32.68 -8.80 -17.33
C ILE A 579 -32.89 -9.98 -18.31
N LEU A 580 -31.81 -10.49 -18.93
CA LEU A 580 -31.86 -11.63 -19.83
C LEU A 580 -32.36 -12.91 -19.14
N PHE A 581 -31.94 -13.15 -17.89
CA PHE A 581 -32.43 -14.27 -17.07
C PHE A 581 -33.93 -14.16 -16.80
N HIS A 582 -34.43 -12.98 -16.41
CA HIS A 582 -35.87 -12.77 -16.17
C HIS A 582 -36.68 -12.89 -17.46
N LEU A 583 -36.20 -12.37 -18.60
CA LEU A 583 -36.85 -12.56 -19.91
C LEU A 583 -36.89 -14.03 -20.34
N PHE A 584 -35.85 -14.81 -20.03
CA PHE A 584 -35.85 -16.26 -20.27
C PHE A 584 -36.86 -17.00 -19.37
N LEU A 585 -36.97 -16.61 -18.10
CA LEU A 585 -37.92 -17.18 -17.13
C LEU A 585 -39.38 -16.86 -17.51
N ILE A 586 -39.66 -15.61 -17.90
CA ILE A 586 -40.97 -15.19 -18.45
C ILE A 586 -41.30 -16.01 -19.71
N LYS A 587 -40.33 -16.23 -20.60
CA LYS A 587 -40.52 -17.04 -21.82
C LYS A 587 -40.81 -18.51 -21.53
N LEU A 588 -40.21 -19.09 -20.48
CA LEU A 588 -40.54 -20.45 -20.02
C LEU A 588 -42.00 -20.52 -19.54
N ILE A 589 -42.41 -19.60 -18.66
CA ILE A 589 -43.78 -19.55 -18.12
C ILE A 589 -44.81 -19.34 -19.24
N TYR A 590 -44.57 -18.41 -20.16
CA TYR A 590 -45.45 -18.16 -21.30
C TYR A 590 -45.60 -19.39 -22.21
N ASN A 591 -44.51 -20.13 -22.45
CA ASN A 591 -44.55 -21.33 -23.27
C ASN A 591 -45.32 -22.47 -22.59
N GLU A 592 -45.12 -22.69 -21.29
CA GLU A 592 -45.85 -23.73 -20.55
C GLU A 592 -47.35 -23.41 -20.49
N TYR A 593 -47.72 -22.17 -20.14
CA TYR A 593 -49.11 -21.68 -20.12
C TYR A 593 -49.83 -21.79 -21.49
N LYS A 594 -49.08 -21.76 -22.59
CA LYS A 594 -49.61 -21.90 -23.95
C LYS A 594 -49.60 -23.34 -24.48
N SER A 595 -49.02 -24.29 -23.74
CA SER A 595 -48.84 -25.69 -24.16
C SER A 595 -50.10 -26.55 -23.97
N ASP A 596 -50.95 -26.19 -23.00
CA ASP A 596 -52.17 -26.91 -22.56
C ASP A 596 -53.33 -26.99 -23.58
N ARG A 597 -53.05 -26.91 -24.89
CA ARG A 597 -54.07 -26.98 -25.97
C ARG A 597 -53.76 -27.95 -27.12
N LYS A 598 -52.86 -28.93 -26.94
CA LYS A 598 -52.77 -30.10 -27.84
C LYS A 598 -52.45 -31.40 -27.08
N PRO A 599 -53.20 -32.49 -27.28
CA PRO A 599 -52.83 -33.80 -26.74
C PRO A 599 -51.61 -34.36 -27.50
N TYR A 600 -50.61 -34.85 -26.77
CA TYR A 600 -49.40 -35.45 -27.34
C TYR A 600 -49.38 -36.97 -27.11
N PRO A 601 -49.01 -37.79 -28.12
CA PRO A 601 -48.93 -39.25 -27.99
C PRO A 601 -47.70 -39.72 -27.20
N SER A 602 -47.62 -41.03 -26.95
CA SER A 602 -46.73 -41.70 -26.00
C SER A 602 -45.28 -41.92 -26.50
N TRP A 603 -44.32 -41.09 -26.09
CA TRP A 603 -42.89 -41.31 -26.37
C TRP A 603 -41.93 -40.86 -25.22
N ARG A 604 -42.40 -40.81 -23.96
CA ARG A 604 -41.65 -40.22 -22.82
C ARG A 604 -40.97 -41.19 -21.83
N TYR A 605 -40.96 -42.51 -22.07
CA TYR A 605 -40.33 -43.53 -21.21
C TYR A 605 -38.77 -43.53 -21.19
N LYS A 606 -38.12 -42.37 -21.29
CA LYS A 606 -36.65 -42.22 -21.21
C LYS A 606 -36.12 -41.02 -20.40
N ILE A 607 -36.96 -40.36 -19.60
CA ILE A 607 -36.53 -39.27 -18.69
C ILE A 607 -37.10 -39.44 -17.27
N ASN A 608 -37.18 -40.68 -16.76
CA ASN A 608 -37.56 -41.00 -15.38
C ASN A 608 -36.45 -41.81 -14.67
N TYR A 609 -35.20 -41.35 -14.77
CA TYR A 609 -34.06 -41.91 -14.02
C TYR A 609 -32.99 -40.86 -13.67
N PHE A 610 -33.40 -39.58 -13.54
CA PHE A 610 -32.50 -38.44 -13.27
C PHE A 610 -33.16 -37.37 -12.39
N ALA A 611 -34.20 -37.73 -11.62
CA ALA A 611 -35.05 -36.81 -10.86
C ALA A 611 -35.37 -37.32 -9.44
N LEU A 612 -34.63 -38.31 -8.93
CA LEU A 612 -34.85 -38.97 -7.63
C LEU A 612 -33.59 -39.00 -6.74
N GLU A 613 -32.72 -37.98 -6.85
CA GLU A 613 -31.57 -37.77 -5.94
C GLU A 613 -31.45 -36.32 -5.42
N ILE A 614 -32.49 -35.49 -5.59
CA ILE A 614 -32.44 -34.04 -5.27
C ILE A 614 -33.50 -33.62 -4.22
N PHE A 615 -34.46 -34.48 -3.86
CA PHE A 615 -35.61 -34.09 -3.02
C PHE A 615 -35.55 -34.49 -1.54
N ASP A 616 -34.48 -35.15 -1.09
CA ASP A 616 -34.30 -35.56 0.33
C ASP A 616 -33.51 -34.55 1.20
N VAL A 617 -33.20 -33.36 0.67
CA VAL A 617 -32.27 -32.40 1.33
C VAL A 617 -32.98 -31.20 1.98
N LEU A 618 -34.26 -30.96 1.69
CA LEU A 618 -34.97 -29.73 2.09
C LEU A 618 -36.40 -29.97 2.61
N CYS A 619 -36.58 -30.85 3.60
CA CYS A 619 -37.76 -30.83 4.47
C CYS A 619 -37.55 -31.65 5.76
N PHE A 620 -37.22 -31.00 6.88
CA PHE A 620 -37.97 -31.08 8.15
C PHE A 620 -37.32 -30.22 9.25
N GLU A 621 -38.16 -29.58 10.06
CA GLU A 621 -37.80 -28.97 11.36
C GLU A 621 -38.94 -29.28 12.34
N THR A 622 -38.70 -29.09 13.64
CA THR A 622 -39.62 -29.19 14.80
C THR A 622 -40.13 -30.58 15.25
N SER A 623 -39.64 -31.01 16.43
CA SER A 623 -40.44 -31.62 17.51
C SER A 623 -39.62 -31.66 18.81
N GLU A 624 -40.21 -31.29 19.96
CA GLU A 624 -39.56 -31.24 21.28
C GLU A 624 -39.72 -32.55 22.08
N ALA A 625 -38.75 -32.90 22.95
CA ALA A 625 -38.99 -33.69 24.19
C ALA A 625 -37.76 -33.83 25.14
N TYR A 626 -37.84 -33.19 26.31
CA TYR A 626 -37.45 -33.63 27.67
C TYR A 626 -36.24 -34.59 27.95
N TYR A 627 -35.19 -34.03 28.59
CA TYR A 627 -34.44 -34.42 29.84
C TYR A 627 -34.10 -35.90 30.22
N PRO A 628 -33.15 -36.15 31.18
CA PRO A 628 -31.98 -35.39 31.69
C PRO A 628 -30.67 -36.25 31.81
N VAL A 629 -29.57 -35.70 32.37
CA VAL A 629 -28.75 -36.26 33.51
C VAL A 629 -27.31 -35.67 33.61
N SER A 630 -26.95 -35.24 34.83
CA SER A 630 -25.62 -34.98 35.47
C SER A 630 -24.42 -34.37 34.71
N CYS A 631 -23.80 -33.37 35.34
CA CYS A 631 -22.44 -32.86 35.06
C CYS A 631 -21.32 -33.72 35.69
N LEU A 632 -20.08 -33.59 35.20
CA LEU A 632 -18.84 -33.29 35.95
C LEU A 632 -17.70 -32.94 34.94
N PRO A 633 -16.60 -32.25 35.34
CA PRO A 633 -15.66 -31.60 34.41
C PRO A 633 -14.38 -32.39 34.12
N ILE A 634 -13.56 -31.92 33.17
CA ILE A 634 -12.09 -32.01 33.21
C ILE A 634 -11.43 -30.90 32.37
N GLU A 635 -10.44 -30.27 33.01
CA GLU A 635 -9.22 -29.55 32.57
C GLU A 635 -9.05 -29.04 31.12
N ALA A 636 -8.63 -27.77 31.02
CA ALA A 636 -8.14 -27.16 29.79
C ALA A 636 -6.64 -27.48 29.57
N PHE A 637 -6.33 -28.48 28.76
CA PHE A 637 -4.95 -28.80 28.37
C PHE A 637 -4.40 -27.80 27.35
N TYR A 638 -3.37 -27.04 27.74
CA TYR A 638 -2.50 -26.33 26.79
C TYR A 638 -1.78 -27.36 25.92
N SER A 639 -1.98 -27.26 24.60
CA SER A 639 -1.31 -28.09 23.61
C SER A 639 -0.83 -27.24 22.44
N ASN A 640 0.48 -27.33 22.15
CA ASN A 640 1.12 -26.68 21.00
C ASN A 640 0.84 -27.48 19.72
N GLU A 641 -0.44 -27.62 19.38
CA GLU A 641 -0.88 -28.27 18.14
C GLU A 641 -0.41 -27.45 16.93
N ASN A 642 0.33 -28.08 16.02
CA ASN A 642 0.66 -27.46 14.74
C ASN A 642 -0.52 -27.63 13.75
N LEU A 643 -0.54 -26.89 12.64
CA LEU A 643 -1.71 -26.88 11.73
C LEU A 643 -1.99 -28.25 11.09
N TYR A 644 -0.98 -29.13 10.98
CA TYR A 644 -1.17 -30.51 10.52
C TYR A 644 -1.83 -31.38 11.59
N ASP A 645 -1.50 -31.18 12.87
CA ASP A 645 -2.12 -31.87 14.02
C ASP A 645 -3.60 -31.49 14.16
N ILE A 646 -3.91 -30.19 13.99
CA ILE A 646 -5.27 -29.65 14.04
C ILE A 646 -6.19 -30.30 13.00
N LEU A 647 -5.65 -30.64 11.82
CA LEU A 647 -6.35 -31.39 10.77
C LEU A 647 -6.16 -32.91 10.86
N GLY A 648 -5.35 -33.44 11.78
CA GLY A 648 -5.08 -34.88 11.93
C GLY A 648 -4.41 -35.53 10.72
N VAL A 649 -3.52 -34.81 10.02
CA VAL A 649 -2.85 -35.29 8.80
C VAL A 649 -1.32 -35.19 8.91
N SER A 650 -0.59 -36.03 8.17
CA SER A 650 0.89 -35.93 8.11
C SER A 650 1.35 -34.63 7.41
N ARG A 651 2.56 -34.16 7.73
CA ARG A 651 3.26 -33.07 7.01
C ARG A 651 3.43 -33.37 5.52
N ASP A 652 3.48 -34.64 5.12
CA ASP A 652 3.56 -35.08 3.71
C ASP A 652 2.18 -35.20 3.02
N ALA A 653 1.08 -34.87 3.70
CA ALA A 653 -0.26 -35.10 3.17
C ALA A 653 -0.51 -34.35 1.85
N SER A 654 -1.08 -35.05 0.87
CA SER A 654 -1.52 -34.44 -0.38
C SER A 654 -2.70 -33.49 -0.15
N LEU A 655 -2.89 -32.51 -1.04
CA LEU A 655 -4.04 -31.59 -0.99
C LEU A 655 -5.39 -32.33 -0.99
N LYS A 656 -5.45 -33.55 -1.55
CA LYS A 656 -6.64 -34.42 -1.55
C LYS A 656 -6.90 -35.05 -0.17
N GLN A 657 -5.88 -35.32 0.63
CA GLN A 657 -6.03 -35.76 2.03
C GLN A 657 -6.39 -34.59 2.93
N ILE A 658 -5.70 -33.45 2.81
CA ILE A 658 -5.99 -32.21 3.55
C ILE A 658 -7.45 -31.77 3.36
N LYS A 659 -7.95 -31.77 2.11
CA LYS A 659 -9.34 -31.42 1.82
C LYS A 659 -10.36 -32.44 2.34
N ARG A 660 -10.02 -33.73 2.46
CA ARG A 660 -10.89 -34.74 3.08
C ARG A 660 -10.99 -34.52 4.59
N ALA A 661 -9.84 -34.47 5.26
CA ALA A 661 -9.77 -34.23 6.70
C ALA A 661 -10.51 -32.95 7.11
N PHE A 662 -10.34 -31.85 6.35
CA PHE A 662 -11.13 -30.63 6.54
C PHE A 662 -12.64 -30.88 6.43
N VAL A 663 -13.14 -31.52 5.36
CA VAL A 663 -14.57 -31.80 5.19
C VAL A 663 -15.14 -32.67 6.31
N ASP A 664 -14.39 -33.68 6.74
CA ASP A 664 -14.84 -34.63 7.77
C ASP A 664 -14.83 -33.97 9.16
N LEU A 665 -13.81 -33.16 9.48
CA LEU A 665 -13.73 -32.37 10.71
C LEU A 665 -14.74 -31.21 10.74
N SER A 666 -14.93 -30.48 9.63
CA SER A 666 -15.90 -29.40 9.54
C SER A 666 -17.34 -29.88 9.71
N LYS A 667 -17.68 -31.09 9.24
CA LYS A 667 -18.97 -31.72 9.56
C LYS A 667 -19.10 -32.04 11.04
N LYS A 668 -18.06 -32.63 11.64
CA LYS A 668 -18.06 -33.04 13.05
C LYS A 668 -18.17 -31.84 14.01
N TYR A 669 -17.50 -30.74 13.72
CA TYR A 669 -17.40 -29.56 14.60
C TYR A 669 -18.26 -28.36 14.14
N HIS A 670 -19.14 -28.51 13.15
CA HIS A 670 -19.94 -27.37 12.64
C HIS A 670 -20.78 -26.72 13.74
N PRO A 671 -20.84 -25.37 13.83
CA PRO A 671 -21.68 -24.71 14.84
C PRO A 671 -23.17 -25.02 14.69
N ASP A 672 -23.66 -25.27 13.48
CA ASP A 672 -25.07 -25.65 13.25
C ASP A 672 -25.42 -27.07 13.72
N VAL A 673 -24.41 -27.94 13.84
CA VAL A 673 -24.55 -29.32 14.34
C VAL A 673 -24.35 -29.35 15.86
N ASN A 674 -23.47 -28.50 16.38
CA ASN A 674 -23.07 -28.43 17.79
C ASN A 674 -23.54 -27.12 18.45
N LYS A 675 -24.81 -26.74 18.21
CA LYS A 675 -25.37 -25.45 18.65
C LYS A 675 -25.25 -25.28 20.17
N GLY A 676 -24.52 -24.25 20.60
CA GLY A 676 -24.31 -23.89 22.01
C GLY A 676 -22.97 -24.34 22.59
N ASP A 677 -22.26 -25.30 21.99
CA ASP A 677 -20.94 -25.73 22.50
C ASP A 677 -19.81 -24.79 22.03
N ARG A 678 -19.30 -24.00 22.98
CA ARG A 678 -18.13 -23.13 22.77
C ARG A 678 -16.85 -23.90 22.44
N THR A 679 -16.71 -25.16 22.88
CA THR A 679 -15.51 -25.96 22.60
C THR A 679 -15.48 -26.44 21.15
N CYS A 680 -16.60 -26.96 20.62
CA CYS A 680 -16.74 -27.25 19.19
C CYS A 680 -16.56 -26.00 18.32
N SER A 681 -17.14 -24.87 18.70
CA SER A 681 -16.97 -23.59 17.97
C SER A 681 -15.50 -23.16 17.90
N ASN A 682 -14.78 -23.16 19.03
CA ASN A 682 -13.36 -22.83 19.07
C ASN A 682 -12.49 -23.82 18.28
N ARG A 683 -12.85 -25.12 18.27
CA ARG A 683 -12.15 -26.12 17.45
C ARG A 683 -12.43 -25.92 15.96
N TYR A 684 -13.65 -25.55 15.59
CA TYR A 684 -14.04 -25.27 14.20
C TYR A 684 -13.25 -24.10 13.61
N VAL A 685 -13.05 -23.01 14.37
CA VAL A 685 -12.21 -21.87 13.96
C VAL A 685 -10.79 -22.34 13.62
N LYS A 686 -10.15 -23.11 14.52
CA LYS A 686 -8.82 -23.70 14.28
C LYS A 686 -8.78 -24.59 13.02
N ILE A 687 -9.81 -25.41 12.78
CA ILE A 687 -9.91 -26.29 11.60
C ILE A 687 -9.99 -25.48 10.30
N VAL A 688 -10.76 -24.39 10.29
CA VAL A 688 -10.87 -23.47 9.15
C VAL A 688 -9.55 -22.74 8.90
N GLU A 689 -8.90 -22.23 9.95
CA GLU A 689 -7.59 -21.58 9.89
C GLU A 689 -6.52 -22.52 9.31
N ALA A 690 -6.36 -23.71 9.87
CA ALA A 690 -5.40 -24.71 9.41
C ALA A 690 -5.61 -25.10 7.94
N TYR A 691 -6.87 -25.29 7.50
CA TYR A 691 -7.17 -25.56 6.10
C TYR A 691 -6.89 -24.35 5.20
N SER A 692 -7.13 -23.12 5.66
CA SER A 692 -6.88 -21.91 4.87
C SER A 692 -5.41 -21.72 4.47
N VAL A 693 -4.49 -22.17 5.34
CA VAL A 693 -3.03 -22.19 5.12
C VAL A 693 -2.62 -23.42 4.33
N LEU A 694 -2.97 -24.62 4.79
CA LEU A 694 -2.46 -25.88 4.24
C LEU A 694 -3.05 -26.27 2.86
N SER A 695 -4.18 -25.68 2.46
CA SER A 695 -4.79 -25.91 1.14
C SER A 695 -4.11 -25.16 -0.02
N LYS A 696 -3.29 -24.14 0.27
CA LYS A 696 -2.59 -23.32 -0.74
C LYS A 696 -1.10 -23.69 -0.75
N PRO A 697 -0.50 -24.08 -1.91
CA PRO A 697 0.90 -24.50 -1.97
C PRO A 697 1.91 -23.47 -1.43
N GLU A 698 1.67 -22.18 -1.68
CA GLU A 698 2.58 -21.10 -1.26
C GLU A 698 2.45 -20.79 0.23
N SER A 699 1.22 -20.69 0.75
CA SER A 699 0.95 -20.47 2.18
C SER A 699 1.46 -21.64 3.03
N ARG A 700 1.24 -22.88 2.57
CA ARG A 700 1.82 -24.10 3.18
C ARG A 700 3.35 -24.05 3.18
N ARG A 701 3.99 -23.74 2.05
CA ARG A 701 5.45 -23.63 1.97
C ARG A 701 6.02 -22.57 2.93
N LYS A 702 5.34 -21.43 3.12
CA LYS A 702 5.73 -20.41 4.10
C LYS A 702 5.63 -20.96 5.53
N TYR A 703 4.51 -21.60 5.86
CA TYR A 703 4.29 -22.24 7.16
C TYR A 703 5.32 -23.34 7.47
N ASP A 704 5.66 -24.19 6.49
CA ASP A 704 6.66 -25.24 6.66
C ASP A 704 8.06 -24.67 6.95
N LEU A 705 8.42 -23.53 6.35
CA LEU A 705 9.68 -22.82 6.63
C LEU A 705 9.70 -22.20 8.04
N GLU A 706 8.61 -21.58 8.47
CA GLU A 706 8.45 -21.02 9.82
C GLU A 706 8.51 -22.12 10.89
N LEU A 707 7.86 -23.26 10.64
CA LEU A 707 7.86 -24.43 11.52
C LEU A 707 9.25 -25.11 11.59
N HIS A 708 10.03 -25.09 10.51
CA HIS A 708 11.44 -25.51 10.54
C HIS A 708 12.32 -24.57 11.37
N ALA A 709 12.13 -23.25 11.23
CA ALA A 709 12.89 -22.26 12.01
C ALA A 709 12.62 -22.35 13.52
N GLN A 710 11.36 -22.63 13.91
CA GLN A 710 11.00 -22.83 15.32
C GLN A 710 11.71 -24.06 15.94
N ASN A 711 11.75 -25.19 15.23
CA ASN A 711 12.43 -26.40 15.74
C ASN A 711 13.91 -26.18 16.06
N TYR A 712 14.64 -25.44 15.21
CA TYR A 712 16.05 -25.09 15.45
C TYR A 712 16.29 -24.24 16.71
N SER A 713 15.27 -23.57 17.24
CA SER A 713 15.40 -22.73 18.45
C SER A 713 15.31 -23.49 19.78
N HIS A 714 14.77 -24.73 19.75
CA HIS A 714 14.49 -25.52 20.96
C HIS A 714 15.60 -26.50 21.35
N GLU A 715 16.48 -26.86 20.43
CA GLU A 715 17.51 -27.89 20.61
C GLU A 715 18.77 -27.39 21.37
N ASN A 716 18.78 -26.11 21.77
CA ASN A 716 19.97 -25.42 22.28
C ASN A 716 19.81 -24.85 23.72
N ARG A 717 18.92 -25.44 24.53
CA ARG A 717 18.82 -25.20 25.99
C ARG A 717 18.59 -26.54 26.72
N PHE A 718 19.02 -26.61 27.98
CA PHE A 718 18.97 -27.79 28.88
C PHE A 718 19.95 -28.94 28.56
N GLY A 719 21.24 -28.62 28.58
CA GLY A 719 22.29 -29.60 28.88
C GLY A 719 22.91 -29.38 30.26
N SER A 720 22.38 -29.99 31.32
CA SER A 720 23.09 -30.15 32.61
C SER A 720 22.42 -31.12 33.61
N ILE A 721 23.22 -32.10 34.08
CA ILE A 721 23.21 -32.73 35.43
C ILE A 721 22.04 -33.70 35.79
N TYR A 722 22.35 -35.00 35.62
CA TYR A 722 21.84 -36.20 36.36
C TYR A 722 22.64 -36.39 37.69
N PRO A 723 22.57 -37.50 38.50
CA PRO A 723 21.76 -38.74 38.49
C PRO A 723 21.01 -38.94 39.85
N HIS A 724 20.60 -40.11 40.41
CA HIS A 724 20.58 -41.56 40.08
C HIS A 724 19.33 -42.20 40.77
N VAL A 725 18.87 -43.44 40.56
CA VAL A 725 19.32 -44.76 41.10
C VAL A 725 18.37 -45.80 40.44
N ILE A 726 18.83 -46.68 39.52
CA ILE A 726 19.03 -48.16 39.71
C ILE A 726 17.73 -48.98 39.92
N LEU A 727 17.44 -50.14 39.28
CA LEU A 727 17.92 -50.95 38.11
C LEU A 727 16.72 -51.87 37.70
N VAL A 728 16.63 -52.58 36.55
CA VAL A 728 17.42 -53.75 36.08
C VAL A 728 16.99 -54.13 34.62
N CYS A 729 17.94 -54.30 33.68
CA CYS A 729 17.95 -55.14 32.43
C CYS A 729 16.74 -55.19 31.44
N LYS A 730 16.85 -55.47 30.12
CA LYS A 730 17.93 -55.65 29.08
C LYS A 730 17.19 -55.53 27.72
N SER A 731 17.43 -54.58 26.81
CA SER A 731 18.58 -54.38 25.88
C SER A 731 18.77 -55.46 24.77
N PHE A 732 18.45 -55.16 23.50
CA PHE A 732 19.44 -54.86 22.44
C PHE A 732 18.84 -54.43 21.07
N SER A 733 19.68 -53.79 20.25
CA SER A 733 19.48 -53.20 18.91
C SER A 733 19.18 -54.24 17.79
N PHE A 734 18.93 -53.94 16.51
CA PHE A 734 19.56 -52.95 15.60
C PHE A 734 18.74 -52.73 14.29
N SER A 735 19.26 -51.94 13.34
CA SER A 735 18.63 -51.60 12.04
C SER A 735 19.02 -52.54 10.89
N SER A 736 18.31 -52.49 9.75
CA SER A 736 18.92 -52.12 8.46
C SER A 736 17.99 -52.17 7.22
N GLU A 737 18.38 -51.32 6.28
CA GLU A 737 18.02 -51.19 4.86
C GLU A 737 18.41 -52.44 4.01
N ARG A 738 17.58 -52.87 3.03
CA ARG A 738 17.94 -53.19 1.59
C ARG A 738 16.95 -54.10 0.83
N PRO A 739 17.01 -54.18 -0.54
CA PRO A 739 15.96 -54.79 -1.38
C PRO A 739 16.39 -56.00 -2.24
N SER A 740 15.40 -56.57 -2.97
CA SER A 740 15.52 -57.55 -4.07
C SER A 740 15.81 -59.02 -3.65
N ASN A 741 15.54 -60.07 -4.44
CA ASN A 741 15.00 -60.17 -5.81
C ASN A 741 14.32 -61.54 -6.09
N LYS A 742 13.57 -61.65 -7.19
CA LYS A 742 13.25 -62.87 -8.00
C LYS A 742 12.72 -64.17 -7.33
N ASN A 743 11.45 -64.44 -7.66
CA ASN A 743 10.93 -65.65 -8.35
C ASN A 743 11.07 -67.09 -7.78
N TYR A 744 9.94 -67.82 -7.93
CA TYR A 744 9.82 -69.27 -8.21
C TYR A 744 10.11 -70.27 -7.05
N GLN A 745 9.39 -71.39 -6.89
CA GLN A 745 8.17 -71.87 -7.57
C GLN A 745 7.38 -72.93 -6.75
N SER A 746 6.06 -72.99 -6.99
CA SER A 746 5.16 -74.19 -7.02
C SER A 746 5.03 -75.19 -5.84
N HIS A 747 3.76 -75.37 -5.41
CA HIS A 747 3.02 -76.63 -5.12
C HIS A 747 3.65 -77.68 -4.14
N TYR A 748 2.93 -78.16 -3.13
CA TYR A 748 1.75 -79.04 -3.32
C TYR A 748 0.67 -78.91 -2.22
N SER A 749 -0.44 -79.64 -2.40
CA SER A 749 -1.70 -79.54 -1.66
C SER A 749 -1.97 -80.68 -0.68
N TYR A 750 -2.75 -80.41 0.37
CA TYR A 750 -3.77 -81.35 0.88
C TYR A 750 -5.04 -80.59 1.31
N SER A 751 -6.15 -81.33 1.36
CA SER A 751 -7.51 -80.87 1.65
C SER A 751 -8.31 -82.07 2.20
N TRP A 752 -9.25 -81.87 3.13
CA TRP A 752 -10.67 -82.28 3.03
C TRP A 752 -11.42 -82.25 4.38
N ASN A 753 -12.76 -82.26 4.25
CA ASN A 753 -13.84 -82.42 5.25
C ASN A 753 -14.35 -81.10 5.87
N SER A 754 -15.50 -80.52 5.49
CA SER A 754 -16.92 -80.98 5.39
C SER A 754 -17.68 -80.87 6.73
N TRP A 755 -18.93 -80.39 6.80
CA TRP A 755 -20.13 -80.94 6.14
C TRP A 755 -21.27 -79.91 5.93
N ASN A 756 -22.38 -80.31 5.27
CA ASN A 756 -23.58 -79.52 4.94
C ASN A 756 -24.70 -80.46 4.43
N PRO A 757 -25.97 -80.04 4.25
CA PRO A 757 -26.94 -79.42 5.16
C PRO A 757 -27.99 -80.46 5.69
N ASN A 758 -28.88 -80.06 6.62
CA ASN A 758 -30.33 -80.37 6.61
C ASN A 758 -31.05 -79.97 7.93
N GLU A 759 -31.38 -78.70 8.13
CA GLU A 759 -32.52 -78.30 8.97
C GLU A 759 -33.27 -77.11 8.34
N ASN A 760 -34.59 -77.19 8.33
CA ASN A 760 -35.54 -76.18 7.85
C ASN A 760 -36.90 -76.53 8.48
N PRO A 761 -37.62 -75.57 9.08
CA PRO A 761 -38.78 -75.09 8.34
C PRO A 761 -39.03 -73.58 8.49
N PHE A 762 -39.23 -72.89 7.37
CA PHE A 762 -40.53 -72.26 7.07
C PHE A 762 -40.62 -71.86 5.58
N TYR A 763 -41.20 -72.73 4.74
CA TYR A 763 -41.50 -72.41 3.33
C TYR A 763 -42.68 -73.23 2.77
N TYR A 764 -43.91 -72.80 3.11
CA TYR A 764 -45.19 -73.06 2.43
C TYR A 764 -46.09 -71.88 2.88
N TYR A 765 -46.82 -71.14 2.04
CA TYR A 765 -47.46 -71.48 0.77
C TYR A 765 -46.97 -70.66 -0.45
N ALA A 766 -47.39 -71.06 -1.65
CA ALA A 766 -47.03 -70.41 -2.91
C ALA A 766 -48.22 -70.14 -3.85
N ARG A 767 -48.12 -69.02 -4.59
CA ARG A 767 -48.48 -68.87 -6.01
C ARG A 767 -49.95 -69.11 -6.43
N GLN A 768 -50.81 -68.11 -6.18
CA GLN A 768 -51.93 -67.64 -7.02
C GLN A 768 -52.32 -66.23 -6.52
N SER A 769 -52.85 -65.29 -7.30
CA SER A 769 -53.22 -65.24 -8.73
C SER A 769 -53.12 -63.80 -9.27
N THR A 770 -53.08 -63.61 -10.59
CA THR A 770 -53.11 -62.28 -11.24
C THR A 770 -54.50 -61.93 -11.79
N SER A 771 -55.20 -60.94 -11.22
CA SER A 771 -56.34 -60.27 -11.88
C SER A 771 -56.80 -59.00 -11.12
N GLN A 772 -57.19 -57.96 -11.87
CA GLN A 772 -57.91 -56.73 -11.44
C GLN A 772 -57.10 -55.78 -10.51
N ALA A 773 -56.68 -54.58 -10.93
CA ALA A 773 -57.46 -53.34 -11.22
C ALA A 773 -57.85 -52.57 -9.93
N LYS A 774 -57.80 -51.23 -9.84
CA LYS A 774 -57.72 -50.16 -10.88
C LYS A 774 -57.25 -48.81 -10.25
N THR A 775 -56.73 -47.88 -11.08
CA THR A 775 -56.65 -46.39 -10.91
C THR A 775 -56.16 -45.75 -9.59
N ASP A 776 -55.16 -44.85 -9.71
CA ASP A 776 -55.23 -43.45 -9.22
C ASP A 776 -54.01 -42.64 -9.74
N ASP A 777 -54.09 -42.09 -10.96
CA ASP A 777 -52.99 -41.35 -11.62
C ASP A 777 -52.99 -39.83 -11.30
N ASP A 778 -54.08 -39.26 -10.79
CA ASP A 778 -54.26 -37.81 -10.66
C ASP A 778 -53.37 -37.15 -9.58
N ALA A 779 -52.92 -37.92 -8.58
CA ALA A 779 -52.12 -37.40 -7.47
C ALA A 779 -50.72 -36.91 -7.89
N ALA A 780 -50.18 -37.38 -9.02
CA ALA A 780 -48.84 -37.00 -9.48
C ALA A 780 -48.79 -35.60 -10.12
N ASP A 781 -49.82 -35.23 -10.88
CA ASP A 781 -49.84 -33.96 -11.63
C ASP A 781 -50.08 -32.75 -10.70
N VAL A 782 -50.97 -32.89 -9.72
CA VAL A 782 -51.25 -31.85 -8.71
C VAL A 782 -49.97 -31.48 -7.94
N ASN A 783 -49.18 -32.46 -7.51
CA ASN A 783 -47.95 -32.21 -6.75
C ASN A 783 -46.88 -31.47 -7.57
N VAL A 784 -46.68 -31.82 -8.85
CA VAL A 784 -45.73 -31.12 -9.73
C VAL A 784 -46.17 -29.67 -9.99
N ARG A 785 -47.48 -29.42 -10.13
CA ARG A 785 -48.04 -28.07 -10.28
C ARG A 785 -47.83 -27.24 -9.00
N ILE A 786 -48.08 -27.81 -7.82
CA ILE A 786 -47.88 -27.12 -6.53
C ILE A 786 -46.39 -26.80 -6.30
N ILE A 787 -45.47 -27.76 -6.49
CA ILE A 787 -44.03 -27.55 -6.30
C ILE A 787 -43.52 -26.41 -7.20
N ARG A 788 -43.96 -26.36 -8.47
CA ARG A 788 -43.61 -25.27 -9.40
C ARG A 788 -44.21 -23.92 -8.98
N LEU A 789 -45.44 -23.90 -8.49
CA LEU A 789 -46.08 -22.68 -7.99
C LEU A 789 -45.36 -22.14 -6.74
N VAL A 790 -45.01 -23.02 -5.79
CA VAL A 790 -44.24 -22.67 -4.59
C VAL A 790 -42.87 -22.13 -4.97
N PHE A 791 -42.14 -22.79 -5.89
CA PHE A 791 -40.82 -22.34 -6.33
C PHE A 791 -40.86 -20.99 -7.09
N PHE A 792 -41.93 -20.74 -7.85
CA PHE A 792 -42.14 -19.43 -8.48
C PHE A 792 -42.50 -18.35 -7.44
N LEU A 793 -43.36 -18.66 -6.48
CA LEU A 793 -43.76 -17.73 -5.41
C LEU A 793 -42.61 -17.41 -4.44
N THR A 794 -41.72 -18.36 -4.12
CA THR A 794 -40.52 -18.07 -3.31
C THR A 794 -39.53 -17.20 -4.07
N ILE A 795 -39.28 -17.44 -5.36
CA ILE A 795 -38.45 -16.55 -6.20
C ILE A 795 -39.08 -15.15 -6.30
N CYS A 796 -40.38 -15.05 -6.57
CA CYS A 796 -41.09 -13.76 -6.57
C CYS A 796 -41.04 -13.07 -5.19
N SER A 797 -41.14 -13.82 -4.08
CA SER A 797 -41.01 -13.27 -2.73
C SER A 797 -39.61 -12.73 -2.47
N ILE A 798 -38.55 -13.46 -2.83
CA ILE A 798 -37.15 -13.01 -2.70
C ILE A 798 -36.90 -11.76 -3.56
N VAL A 799 -37.39 -11.75 -4.81
CA VAL A 799 -37.27 -10.58 -5.70
C VAL A 799 -38.07 -9.39 -5.18
N LEU A 800 -39.28 -9.60 -4.65
CA LEU A 800 -40.09 -8.55 -4.01
C LEU A 800 -39.43 -8.03 -2.74
N GLN A 801 -38.85 -8.88 -1.89
CA GLN A 801 -38.08 -8.46 -0.72
C GLN A 801 -36.84 -7.65 -1.13
N PHE A 802 -36.13 -8.04 -2.19
CA PHE A 802 -34.96 -7.31 -2.68
C PHE A 802 -35.34 -5.95 -3.29
N ILE A 803 -36.43 -5.90 -4.06
CA ILE A 803 -37.02 -4.65 -4.60
C ILE A 803 -37.53 -3.77 -3.46
N GLN A 804 -38.21 -4.33 -2.46
CA GLN A 804 -38.74 -3.60 -1.30
C GLN A 804 -37.61 -3.06 -0.43
N HIS A 805 -36.53 -3.82 -0.23
CA HIS A 805 -35.31 -3.34 0.41
C HIS A 805 -34.66 -2.20 -0.38
N HIS A 806 -34.56 -2.32 -1.72
CA HIS A 806 -34.05 -1.23 -2.56
C HIS A 806 -34.98 0.00 -2.57
N ILE A 807 -36.30 -0.15 -2.54
CA ILE A 807 -37.26 0.96 -2.45
C ILE A 807 -37.23 1.58 -1.05
N GLN A 808 -37.05 0.81 0.02
CA GLN A 808 -36.81 1.33 1.35
C GLN A 808 -35.47 2.09 1.41
N ARG A 809 -34.41 1.58 0.78
CA ARG A 809 -33.11 2.25 0.70
C ARG A 809 -33.17 3.53 -0.14
N LEU A 810 -33.90 3.54 -1.25
CA LEU A 810 -34.14 4.74 -2.06
C LEU A 810 -35.05 5.76 -1.35
N LYS A 811 -36.06 5.31 -0.60
CA LYS A 811 -36.83 6.18 0.30
C LYS A 811 -35.96 6.72 1.43
N HIS A 812 -35.04 5.93 1.97
CA HIS A 812 -34.11 6.39 3.00
C HIS A 812 -33.14 7.41 2.44
N ILE A 813 -32.53 7.18 1.27
CA ILE A 813 -31.69 8.15 0.55
C ILE A 813 -32.47 9.43 0.27
N ARG A 814 -33.66 9.36 -0.34
CA ARG A 814 -34.46 10.55 -0.63
C ARG A 814 -34.93 11.29 0.63
N ASN A 815 -35.18 10.57 1.72
CA ASN A 815 -35.51 11.19 3.01
C ASN A 815 -34.27 11.79 3.68
N MET A 816 -33.07 11.23 3.46
CA MET A 816 -31.79 11.84 3.87
C MET A 816 -31.55 13.11 3.05
N GLU A 817 -31.70 13.08 1.71
CA GLU A 817 -31.61 14.27 0.85
C GLU A 817 -32.60 15.37 1.29
N ILE A 818 -33.84 15.01 1.63
CA ILE A 818 -34.84 15.96 2.16
C ILE A 818 -34.43 16.47 3.56
N VAL A 819 -33.86 15.64 4.43
CA VAL A 819 -33.39 16.04 5.77
C VAL A 819 -32.13 16.90 5.69
N ASP A 820 -31.18 16.58 4.80
CA ASP A 820 -29.96 17.35 4.57
C ASP A 820 -30.28 18.70 3.91
N GLN A 821 -31.25 18.74 2.98
CA GLN A 821 -31.75 20.00 2.44
C GLN A 821 -32.50 20.81 3.50
N PHE A 822 -33.36 20.20 4.33
CA PHE A 822 -34.03 20.89 5.43
C PHE A 822 -33.05 21.35 6.52
N ASN A 823 -31.97 20.61 6.77
CA ASN A 823 -30.89 20.99 7.68
C ASN A 823 -30.05 22.14 7.10
N ALA A 824 -29.77 22.13 5.79
CA ALA A 824 -29.07 23.22 5.11
C ALA A 824 -29.91 24.50 5.07
N ASP A 825 -31.22 24.39 4.78
CA ASP A 825 -32.16 25.51 4.84
C ASP A 825 -32.34 26.03 6.28
N SER A 826 -32.32 25.14 7.27
CA SER A 826 -32.36 25.48 8.71
C SER A 826 -31.07 26.18 9.18
N GLU A 827 -29.89 25.67 8.80
CA GLU A 827 -28.60 26.34 9.02
C GLU A 827 -28.55 27.71 8.34
N PHE A 828 -29.02 27.80 7.09
CA PHE A 828 -29.08 29.06 6.35
C PHE A 828 -30.00 30.06 7.06
N TYR A 829 -31.19 29.63 7.50
CA TYR A 829 -32.15 30.44 8.26
C TYR A 829 -31.61 30.88 9.63
N GLN A 830 -30.93 30.00 10.36
CA GLN A 830 -30.25 30.34 11.62
C GLN A 830 -29.11 31.34 11.40
N ARG A 831 -28.30 31.15 10.35
CA ARG A 831 -27.20 32.05 10.00
C ARG A 831 -27.70 33.42 9.54
N THR A 832 -28.80 33.51 8.79
CA THR A 832 -29.42 34.79 8.43
C THR A 832 -30.07 35.48 9.62
N LEU A 833 -30.79 34.77 10.50
CA LEU A 833 -31.30 35.33 11.76
C LEU A 833 -30.17 35.86 12.66
N THR A 834 -29.07 35.11 12.77
CA THR A 834 -27.90 35.53 13.57
C THR A 834 -27.21 36.74 12.93
N ALA A 835 -27.11 36.80 11.60
CA ALA A 835 -26.58 37.96 10.89
C ALA A 835 -27.48 39.20 11.03
N GLU A 836 -28.80 39.03 10.98
CA GLU A 836 -29.77 40.11 11.17
C GLU A 836 -29.75 40.64 12.61
N GLN A 837 -29.70 39.76 13.62
CA GLN A 837 -29.56 40.13 15.02
C GLN A 837 -28.21 40.82 15.31
N ASN A 838 -27.13 40.42 14.63
CA ASN A 838 -25.84 41.08 14.75
C ASN A 838 -25.82 42.44 14.03
N MET A 839 -26.44 42.59 12.85
CA MET A 839 -26.62 43.90 12.22
C MET A 839 -27.45 44.84 13.10
N LYS A 840 -28.56 44.37 13.70
CA LYS A 840 -29.38 45.12 14.67
C LYS A 840 -28.70 45.38 16.03
N ARG A 841 -27.48 44.87 16.23
CA ARG A 841 -26.61 45.21 17.38
C ARG A 841 -25.45 46.13 17.01
N ILE A 842 -24.98 46.08 15.76
CA ILE A 842 -23.90 46.93 15.24
C ILE A 842 -24.45 48.30 14.81
N PHE A 843 -25.60 48.30 14.16
CA PHE A 843 -26.38 49.48 13.84
C PHE A 843 -27.51 49.58 14.85
N GLY A 844 -27.41 50.57 15.75
CA GLY A 844 -28.47 50.88 16.71
C GLY A 844 -29.75 51.32 16.00
N SER A 845 -30.89 51.18 16.67
CA SER A 845 -32.21 51.39 16.07
C SER A 845 -32.51 52.87 15.77
N GLU A 846 -32.36 53.24 14.51
CA GLU A 846 -33.14 54.29 13.84
C GLU A 846 -33.83 53.63 12.61
N GLU A 847 -34.91 54.25 12.11
CA GLU A 847 -36.00 53.59 11.34
C GLU A 847 -35.64 53.04 9.94
#